data_AF-A0A3D1I0K0-F1
#
_entry.id   AF-A0A3D1I0K0-F1
#
_cell.length_a   1.000
_cell.length_b   1.000
_cell.length_c   1.000
_cell.angle_alpha   90.00
_cell.angle_beta   90.00
_cell.angle_gamma   90.00
#
_symmetry.space_group_name_H-M   'P 1'
#
loop_
_entity.id
_entity.type
_entity.pdbx_description
1 polymer ?
#
loop_
_entity_poly.entity_id
_entity_poly.type
_entity_poly.pdbx_seq_one_letter_code
_entity_poly.pdbx_strand_id
1 'polypeptide(L)'
;MKNRGRLARRIIAVIVCMTLVLAALPTGVFSAFAQTEKGKLKVTSISDIHYFADSEKGTGETKNGFSEAYNEWNDKGSRQHNEVDALLTAALDKAAEEKSDYVFLPGDLTLNGELAGHKALAARLEAFEKETGIPVIVVNGNHDVNNYRGLTFKNGVKESGEVTSPEAFREIYKNLGRDLVTDEKEDIFTPTTGQAGQLSYAISLKGGYRLIVMDTNKYSSDVTAKGDDVQETAGSITPELMQWVLKQCEKAKKNGETIIGMGHHNFVPHMTIEPEIFFAFVLDDWMECSETLADAGMHFVFSGHLHTPDIASHVNDNGETLYDIETTSLSGFPNKFRTVTFDNTQDGKIICDAKSHEVDEDKPIVVNFPNGTSKTYAQPYKNSFSFFKTYGPGDLHNFAMTSIDNALSGIFEDIQEAGGLYAYLEASGIDLEKIIVDALGTNGFEVGSVEILTVSTNIMSFIKDLCAQVDEAYINNPDHVMEVIDGVVTKALNYQVSDYKCTKFYETMGMESKNEKGTLEDAAYTVLYTLYNADEDISDDKFMNDVLDYFENRDGAKELINFLIDTLLNDVIEGEILSTLQFNPGKLFPAGSVTSPIGVVTDIIMQILFRGNPSYENVIYSVLNLLPEKYSSIRNILNTVVIDEYMTQSQYDSIGYTAARMIRSLVEDTNPAEKSDLNVTIVYDGPVEPEVTQDNMRLPSNIGTTFTGDASTERSINWYTKYSLKNSDIQIAEYSENPTFADKLPKGVKVSTTSELVKREYPGVDLGVIGFISCGINVNRHTATITGLKPGTKYCYRVGDAKYGWWSGTGVIETADNSDSFTFFHVSDQQSQNAVQYGTWGKVVDTALKMFPEGKFFASAGDQVDYTKHFKQWQWFFNASENIKNTAVMPTAGNHEKSGYMLDQNFVLPETVDQDRESGVFYSYDYNNAHFIVLNTNNLSEDKALSDDQLAWLKADAQASDAQWKIVVLHKALYSNGSHYDDKDVKAMRKQLCGLMPDLGIDIVLQGHDHVYLRTDVMDNNEVVKAEEQKITFGGREYTAKLNPEGTVYVISACAGVKDYQTKDVKDTDKLFPRAEAIYDADNAVFSAITIDGSKLYFDAYMLDDEAKDGATRIDSFALSKAEKEEPENPEQPSDPEEPAKPGDPDQPSDPANPNEPLDPSDPASPLVPSTRPDTNKPEGDSKVPNTGAAAPVMLVAFAGAAFVI
;
A
#
# COMPACT_ATOMS: atom_id res chain seq x y z
N MET A 1 32.74 -92.48 28.24
CA MET A 1 33.94 -92.12 27.46
C MET A 1 34.06 -93.06 26.26
N LYS A 2 33.67 -92.59 25.07
CA LYS A 2 34.02 -93.07 23.70
C LYS A 2 33.10 -92.49 22.58
N ASN A 3 32.24 -91.50 22.86
CA ASN A 3 31.58 -90.69 21.81
C ASN A 3 31.86 -89.17 21.89
N ARG A 4 32.76 -88.74 22.79
CA ARG A 4 33.14 -87.32 22.97
C ARG A 4 34.07 -86.75 21.88
N GLY A 5 34.62 -87.57 20.98
CA GLY A 5 35.50 -87.12 19.89
C GLY A 5 34.82 -86.91 18.52
N ARG A 6 33.56 -87.33 18.33
CA ARG A 6 32.82 -87.15 17.06
C ARG A 6 31.82 -86.00 17.10
N LEU A 7 31.21 -85.72 18.25
CA LEU A 7 30.38 -84.53 18.45
C LEU A 7 31.22 -83.24 18.41
N ALA A 8 32.45 -83.30 18.96
CA ALA A 8 33.44 -82.24 18.82
C ALA A 8 33.73 -81.90 17.34
N ARG A 9 33.80 -82.88 16.44
CA ARG A 9 34.05 -82.63 15.00
C ARG A 9 32.84 -82.07 14.24
N ARG A 10 31.61 -82.31 14.70
CA ARG A 10 30.39 -81.71 14.11
C ARG A 10 30.08 -80.31 14.65
N ILE A 11 30.38 -80.05 15.93
CA ILE A 11 30.32 -78.69 16.49
C ILE A 11 31.45 -77.83 15.90
N ILE A 12 32.64 -78.40 15.69
CA ILE A 12 33.70 -77.73 14.90
C ILE A 12 33.22 -77.46 13.46
N ALA A 13 32.46 -78.36 12.82
CA ALA A 13 31.91 -78.09 11.48
C ALA A 13 30.83 -76.98 11.46
N VAL A 14 30.04 -76.84 12.53
CA VAL A 14 29.06 -75.73 12.68
C VAL A 14 29.77 -74.41 13.04
N ILE A 15 30.84 -74.45 13.82
CA ILE A 15 31.71 -73.28 14.10
C ILE A 15 32.52 -72.89 12.85
N VAL A 16 32.91 -73.86 12.01
CA VAL A 16 33.50 -73.62 10.68
C VAL A 16 32.42 -73.17 9.68
N CYS A 17 31.15 -73.46 9.90
CA CYS A 17 30.05 -72.75 9.27
C CYS A 17 29.76 -71.41 9.97
N MET A 18 30.26 -71.07 11.15
CA MET A 18 30.31 -69.69 11.67
C MET A 18 31.57 -68.94 11.18
N THR A 19 32.33 -69.61 10.32
CA THR A 19 33.09 -68.99 9.23
C THR A 19 32.14 -68.55 8.08
N LEU A 20 30.83 -68.89 8.09
CA LEU A 20 29.76 -67.97 7.62
C LEU A 20 29.85 -66.71 8.48
N VAL A 21 29.60 -65.57 7.84
CA VAL A 21 29.52 -64.24 8.43
C VAL A 21 30.89 -63.59 8.64
N LEU A 22 31.86 -64.24 9.28
CA LEU A 22 33.18 -63.62 9.50
C LEU A 22 34.09 -63.60 8.24
N ALA A 23 33.80 -64.41 7.21
CA ALA A 23 34.58 -64.47 5.97
C ALA A 23 34.11 -63.53 4.83
N ALA A 24 33.22 -62.57 5.08
CA ALA A 24 32.90 -61.54 4.08
C ALA A 24 32.52 -60.21 4.75
N LEU A 25 33.45 -59.70 5.56
CA LEU A 25 33.46 -58.32 6.03
C LEU A 25 33.47 -57.38 4.80
N PRO A 26 32.48 -56.49 4.62
CA PRO A 26 32.67 -55.33 3.77
C PRO A 26 33.68 -54.42 4.48
N THR A 27 34.88 -54.27 3.94
CA THR A 27 35.82 -53.17 4.24
C THR A 27 35.29 -51.84 3.70
N GLY A 28 34.00 -51.56 3.88
CA GLY A 28 33.30 -50.33 3.50
C GLY A 28 32.91 -49.46 4.70
N VAL A 29 33.43 -49.77 5.89
CA VAL A 29 33.19 -49.00 7.12
C VAL A 29 34.46 -48.23 7.47
N PHE A 30 34.78 -47.23 6.65
CA PHE A 30 35.63 -46.07 7.03
C PHE A 30 35.41 -44.84 6.12
N SER A 31 34.54 -44.90 5.10
CA SER A 31 34.24 -43.77 4.21
C SER A 31 33.08 -42.87 4.67
N ALA A 32 32.42 -43.18 5.78
CA ALA A 32 31.20 -42.50 6.23
C ALA A 32 31.41 -41.38 7.26
N PHE A 33 32.65 -40.90 7.46
CA PHE A 33 32.96 -39.75 8.32
C PHE A 33 34.14 -38.91 7.79
N ALA A 34 34.28 -38.78 6.47
CA ALA A 34 35.09 -37.68 5.94
C ALA A 34 34.19 -36.44 5.96
N GLN A 35 34.19 -35.71 7.08
CA GLN A 35 33.60 -34.37 7.14
C GLN A 35 34.30 -33.53 6.07
N THR A 36 33.52 -32.82 5.24
CA THR A 36 34.08 -31.95 4.20
C THR A 36 35.01 -30.92 4.86
N GLU A 37 36.20 -30.74 4.30
CA GLU A 37 37.20 -29.82 4.88
C GLU A 37 36.72 -28.38 4.72
N LYS A 38 36.42 -27.74 5.86
CA LYS A 38 36.09 -26.31 5.98
C LYS A 38 37.28 -25.45 5.56
N GLY A 39 37.02 -24.29 4.97
CA GLY A 39 38.06 -23.42 4.43
C GLY A 39 37.59 -22.02 4.07
N LYS A 40 38.45 -21.30 3.34
CA LYS A 40 38.11 -19.99 2.78
C LYS A 40 37.68 -20.14 1.33
N LEU A 41 36.70 -19.35 0.93
CA LEU A 41 36.18 -19.24 -0.42
C LEU A 41 36.22 -17.78 -0.84
N LYS A 42 36.91 -17.45 -1.93
CA LYS A 42 36.88 -16.11 -2.51
C LYS A 42 36.13 -16.12 -3.84
N VAL A 43 35.14 -15.25 -3.99
CA VAL A 43 34.34 -15.12 -5.22
C VAL A 43 34.35 -13.68 -5.71
N THR A 44 34.34 -13.49 -7.02
CA THR A 44 34.03 -12.19 -7.62
C THR A 44 32.62 -12.23 -8.17
N SER A 45 31.73 -11.36 -7.70
CA SER A 45 30.37 -11.19 -8.19
C SER A 45 30.33 -10.04 -9.20
N ILE A 46 29.76 -10.30 -10.38
CA ILE A 46 29.54 -9.35 -11.46
C ILE A 46 28.08 -9.51 -11.88
N SER A 47 27.25 -8.46 -11.84
CA SER A 47 25.84 -8.59 -12.22
C SER A 47 25.46 -7.68 -13.38
N ASP A 48 24.33 -8.02 -14.00
CA ASP A 48 23.58 -7.18 -14.94
C ASP A 48 24.48 -6.58 -16.02
N ILE A 49 25.19 -7.49 -16.70
CA ILE A 49 26.14 -7.15 -17.76
C ILE A 49 25.41 -6.50 -18.93
N HIS A 50 24.19 -6.95 -19.24
CA HIS A 50 23.42 -6.54 -20.40
C HIS A 50 24.24 -6.52 -21.70
N TYR A 51 24.96 -7.61 -21.93
CA TYR A 51 25.88 -7.72 -23.06
C TYR A 51 25.12 -7.61 -24.39
N PHE A 52 25.52 -6.62 -25.21
CA PHE A 52 24.99 -6.43 -26.55
C PHE A 52 26.10 -6.64 -27.58
N ALA A 53 26.02 -7.74 -28.33
CA ALA A 53 27.11 -8.18 -29.21
C ALA A 53 27.34 -7.19 -30.37
N ASP A 54 28.62 -6.94 -30.67
CA ASP A 54 29.02 -6.10 -31.82
C ASP A 54 28.46 -6.59 -33.16
N SER A 55 28.22 -7.90 -33.30
CA SER A 55 27.60 -8.49 -34.49
C SER A 55 26.18 -7.99 -34.76
N GLU A 56 25.49 -7.51 -33.72
CA GLU A 56 24.12 -7.01 -33.80
C GLU A 56 24.06 -5.49 -34.05
N LYS A 57 25.17 -4.75 -33.94
CA LYS A 57 25.19 -3.28 -34.06
C LYS A 57 25.17 -2.78 -35.52
N GLY A 58 25.42 -3.69 -36.47
CA GLY A 58 25.60 -3.35 -37.90
C GLY A 58 26.85 -2.50 -38.15
N THR A 59 27.21 -2.31 -39.42
CA THR A 59 28.40 -1.51 -39.80
C THR A 59 27.99 -0.26 -40.57
N GLY A 60 28.69 0.86 -40.34
CA GLY A 60 28.44 2.14 -41.03
C GLY A 60 29.67 3.04 -41.10
N GLU A 61 29.59 4.15 -41.84
CA GLU A 61 30.65 5.18 -41.94
C GLU A 61 30.63 6.16 -40.75
N THR A 62 30.44 5.64 -39.54
CA THR A 62 30.36 6.43 -38.30
C THR A 62 31.69 6.45 -37.56
N LYS A 63 31.82 7.31 -36.53
CA LYS A 63 33.06 7.43 -35.74
C LYS A 63 33.49 6.14 -35.07
N ASN A 64 32.54 5.29 -34.67
CA ASN A 64 32.78 3.97 -34.07
C ASN A 64 32.61 2.81 -35.08
N GLY A 65 32.26 3.09 -36.33
CA GLY A 65 32.10 2.06 -37.37
C GLY A 65 30.82 1.23 -37.28
N PHE A 66 29.94 1.51 -36.32
CA PHE A 66 28.62 0.88 -36.22
C PHE A 66 27.60 1.57 -37.13
N SER A 67 26.44 0.93 -37.36
CA SER A 67 25.38 1.54 -38.19
C SER A 67 24.86 2.85 -37.58
N GLU A 68 24.34 3.74 -38.42
CA GLU A 68 23.74 5.00 -37.95
C GLU A 68 22.51 4.74 -37.08
N ALA A 69 21.64 3.81 -37.49
CA ALA A 69 20.43 3.43 -36.74
C ALA A 69 20.75 2.90 -35.32
N TYR A 70 21.81 2.10 -35.17
CA TYR A 70 22.26 1.66 -33.85
C TYR A 70 22.73 2.83 -32.98
N ASN A 71 23.56 3.72 -33.54
CA ASN A 71 24.10 4.83 -32.77
C ASN A 71 23.00 5.79 -32.31
N GLU A 72 22.02 6.08 -33.15
CA GLU A 72 20.87 6.91 -32.76
C GLU A 72 20.09 6.27 -31.61
N TRP A 73 19.84 4.97 -31.67
CA TRP A 73 19.16 4.23 -30.61
C TRP A 73 19.99 4.18 -29.31
N ASN A 74 21.29 3.87 -29.41
CA ASN A 74 22.20 3.77 -28.27
C ASN A 74 22.38 5.12 -27.57
N ASP A 75 22.45 6.22 -28.31
CA ASP A 75 22.67 7.55 -27.75
C ASP A 75 21.46 8.03 -26.94
N LYS A 76 20.24 7.64 -27.34
CA LYS A 76 19.00 7.86 -26.58
C LYS A 76 18.84 6.93 -25.36
N GLY A 77 19.47 5.76 -25.37
CA GLY A 77 19.38 4.77 -24.29
C GLY A 77 20.24 5.10 -23.06
N SER A 78 19.91 4.54 -21.90
CA SER A 78 20.61 4.77 -20.63
C SER A 78 21.77 3.80 -20.33
N ARG A 79 21.95 2.78 -21.17
CA ARG A 79 22.93 1.71 -20.98
C ARG A 79 24.21 1.95 -21.78
N GLN A 80 25.30 1.34 -21.34
CA GLN A 80 26.65 1.56 -21.87
C GLN A 80 27.08 0.43 -22.84
N HIS A 81 26.29 0.19 -23.89
CA HIS A 81 26.45 -0.97 -24.79
C HIS A 81 27.75 -0.98 -25.59
N ASN A 82 28.36 0.19 -25.83
CA ASN A 82 29.66 0.27 -26.49
C ASN A 82 30.80 -0.04 -25.51
N GLU A 83 30.58 0.22 -24.22
CA GLU A 83 31.59 0.14 -23.17
C GLU A 83 31.60 -1.23 -22.48
N VAL A 84 30.48 -1.96 -22.48
CA VAL A 84 30.26 -3.20 -21.71
C VAL A 84 31.39 -4.22 -21.79
N ASP A 85 32.00 -4.44 -22.97
CA ASP A 85 33.10 -5.41 -23.12
C ASP A 85 34.39 -4.96 -22.40
N ALA A 86 34.67 -3.65 -22.40
CA ALA A 86 35.80 -3.07 -21.68
C ALA A 86 35.55 -3.10 -20.16
N LEU A 87 34.31 -2.86 -19.73
CA LEU A 87 33.90 -2.93 -18.32
C LEU A 87 34.00 -4.38 -17.79
N LEU A 88 33.52 -5.36 -18.57
CA LEU A 88 33.65 -6.79 -18.26
C LEU A 88 35.12 -7.22 -18.21
N THR A 89 35.93 -6.73 -19.13
CA THR A 89 37.37 -7.03 -19.12
C THR A 89 38.04 -6.51 -17.85
N ALA A 90 37.71 -5.30 -17.39
CA ALA A 90 38.27 -4.76 -16.16
C ALA A 90 37.89 -5.60 -14.92
N ALA A 91 36.62 -6.01 -14.82
CA ALA A 91 36.15 -6.85 -13.71
C ALA A 91 36.79 -8.25 -13.71
N LEU A 92 36.91 -8.89 -14.89
CA LEU A 92 37.56 -10.20 -15.04
C LEU A 92 39.07 -10.15 -14.77
N ASP A 93 39.76 -9.10 -15.25
CA ASP A 93 41.17 -8.86 -14.94
C ASP A 93 41.38 -8.75 -13.42
N LYS A 94 40.49 -8.06 -12.72
CA LYS A 94 40.52 -7.95 -11.26
C LYS A 94 40.31 -9.29 -10.58
N ALA A 95 39.32 -10.08 -11.01
CA ALA A 95 39.08 -11.43 -10.47
C ALA A 95 40.33 -12.32 -10.59
N ALA A 96 41.05 -12.24 -11.71
CA ALA A 96 42.31 -12.95 -11.93
C ALA A 96 43.44 -12.42 -11.03
N GLU A 97 43.56 -11.10 -10.88
CA GLU A 97 44.55 -10.47 -10.00
C GLU A 97 44.35 -10.86 -8.53
N GLU A 98 43.10 -10.80 -8.05
CA GLU A 98 42.74 -11.14 -6.67
C GLU A 98 42.73 -12.65 -6.38
N LYS A 99 42.93 -13.46 -7.42
CA LYS A 99 42.93 -14.93 -7.39
C LYS A 99 41.62 -15.46 -6.82
N SER A 100 40.52 -14.98 -7.36
CA SER A 100 39.19 -15.50 -7.05
C SER A 100 39.15 -17.00 -7.34
N ASP A 101 38.47 -17.74 -6.47
CA ASP A 101 38.23 -19.17 -6.67
C ASP A 101 37.15 -19.39 -7.72
N TYR A 102 36.15 -18.48 -7.78
CA TYR A 102 35.05 -18.50 -8.73
C TYR A 102 34.62 -17.07 -9.12
N VAL A 103 33.96 -16.94 -10.28
CA VAL A 103 33.21 -15.74 -10.67
C VAL A 103 31.71 -16.06 -10.69
N PHE A 104 30.90 -15.27 -10.00
CA PHE A 104 29.45 -15.38 -9.95
C PHE A 104 28.81 -14.32 -10.85
N LEU A 105 27.79 -14.74 -11.60
CA LEU A 105 27.02 -13.89 -12.51
C LEU A 105 25.51 -14.04 -12.19
N PRO A 106 24.96 -13.20 -11.28
CA PRO A 106 23.56 -13.24 -10.84
C PRO A 106 22.58 -12.64 -11.87
N GLY A 107 22.59 -13.14 -13.10
CA GLY A 107 21.58 -12.82 -14.11
C GLY A 107 21.85 -11.57 -14.95
N ASP A 108 20.85 -11.26 -15.79
CA ASP A 108 20.83 -10.18 -16.78
C ASP A 108 22.12 -10.11 -17.61
N LEU A 109 22.43 -11.27 -18.18
CA LEU A 109 23.65 -11.49 -18.93
C LEU A 109 23.63 -10.72 -20.25
N THR A 110 22.48 -10.65 -20.92
CA THR A 110 22.28 -9.90 -22.17
C THR A 110 21.26 -8.77 -22.02
N LEU A 111 21.16 -7.91 -23.02
CA LEU A 111 20.25 -6.77 -22.96
C LEU A 111 18.78 -7.18 -22.96
N ASN A 112 18.35 -8.02 -23.90
CA ASN A 112 16.96 -8.47 -24.00
C ASN A 112 16.87 -9.87 -24.65
N GLY A 113 17.76 -10.78 -24.25
CA GLY A 113 17.70 -12.20 -24.61
C GLY A 113 18.18 -12.49 -26.04
N GLU A 114 18.91 -11.55 -26.65
CA GLU A 114 19.44 -11.71 -28.00
C GLU A 114 20.37 -12.92 -28.08
N LEU A 115 20.02 -13.90 -28.93
CA LEU A 115 20.73 -15.17 -29.03
C LEU A 115 22.21 -15.00 -29.41
N ALA A 116 22.52 -14.00 -30.25
CA ALA A 116 23.90 -13.67 -30.62
C ALA A 116 24.68 -13.09 -29.43
N GLY A 117 24.03 -12.27 -28.60
CA GLY A 117 24.58 -11.73 -27.36
C GLY A 117 25.01 -12.85 -26.41
N HIS A 118 24.11 -13.80 -26.15
CA HIS A 118 24.39 -14.93 -25.26
C HIS A 118 25.55 -15.79 -25.75
N LYS A 119 25.58 -16.13 -27.05
CA LYS A 119 26.69 -16.91 -27.64
C LYS A 119 28.03 -16.18 -27.53
N ALA A 120 28.05 -14.87 -27.77
CA ALA A 120 29.26 -14.07 -27.70
C ALA A 120 29.77 -13.97 -26.26
N LEU A 121 28.88 -13.69 -25.31
CA LEU A 121 29.23 -13.59 -23.88
C LEU A 121 29.72 -14.93 -23.34
N ALA A 122 29.01 -16.04 -23.61
CA ALA A 122 29.44 -17.37 -23.18
C ALA A 122 30.84 -17.72 -23.70
N ALA A 123 31.11 -17.46 -24.99
CA ALA A 123 32.44 -17.67 -25.56
C ALA A 123 33.53 -16.79 -24.90
N ARG A 124 33.18 -15.54 -24.54
CA ARG A 124 34.09 -14.62 -23.82
C ARG A 124 34.44 -15.13 -22.42
N LEU A 125 33.46 -15.68 -21.71
CA LEU A 125 33.60 -16.24 -20.36
C LEU A 125 34.37 -17.57 -20.37
N GLU A 126 34.05 -18.49 -21.29
CA GLU A 126 34.80 -19.75 -21.46
C GLU A 126 36.28 -19.49 -21.83
N ALA A 127 36.55 -18.43 -22.61
CA ALA A 127 37.92 -18.03 -22.91
C ALA A 127 38.68 -17.58 -21.65
N PHE A 128 38.00 -16.84 -20.75
CA PHE A 128 38.55 -16.45 -19.46
C PHE A 128 38.85 -17.67 -18.58
N GLU A 129 37.91 -18.61 -18.43
CA GLU A 129 38.15 -19.84 -17.65
C GLU A 129 39.37 -20.61 -18.16
N LYS A 130 39.50 -20.71 -19.50
CA LYS A 130 40.62 -21.40 -20.13
C LYS A 130 41.96 -20.71 -19.89
N GLU A 131 41.97 -19.38 -19.82
CA GLU A 131 43.17 -18.58 -19.59
C GLU A 131 43.62 -18.59 -18.12
N THR A 132 42.67 -18.46 -17.19
CA THR A 132 42.94 -18.24 -15.77
C THR A 132 42.79 -19.49 -14.91
N GLY A 133 41.96 -20.44 -15.36
CA GLY A 133 41.53 -21.60 -14.57
C GLY A 133 40.48 -21.29 -13.51
N ILE A 134 39.91 -20.07 -13.49
CA ILE A 134 38.88 -19.64 -12.55
C ILE A 134 37.51 -19.96 -13.16
N PRO A 135 36.71 -20.86 -12.57
CA PRO A 135 35.39 -21.19 -13.10
C PRO A 135 34.40 -20.03 -12.93
N VAL A 136 33.50 -19.90 -13.91
CA VAL A 136 32.45 -18.90 -14.00
C VAL A 136 31.11 -19.62 -13.83
N ILE A 137 30.25 -19.11 -12.96
CA ILE A 137 28.95 -19.71 -12.62
C ILE A 137 27.86 -18.70 -12.92
N VAL A 138 26.91 -19.09 -13.78
CA VAL A 138 25.82 -18.21 -14.23
C VAL A 138 24.45 -18.67 -13.74
N VAL A 139 23.55 -17.70 -13.57
CA VAL A 139 22.10 -17.87 -13.61
C VAL A 139 21.52 -16.88 -14.63
N ASN A 140 20.31 -17.12 -15.13
CA ASN A 140 19.59 -16.18 -15.97
C ASN A 140 19.01 -15.04 -15.12
N GLY A 141 18.83 -13.86 -15.73
CA GLY A 141 17.95 -12.81 -15.24
C GLY A 141 16.70 -12.67 -16.09
N ASN A 142 15.88 -11.67 -15.77
CA ASN A 142 14.59 -11.50 -16.41
C ASN A 142 14.77 -11.11 -17.87
N HIS A 143 15.87 -10.44 -18.23
CA HIS A 143 16.17 -10.02 -19.60
C HIS A 143 16.59 -11.17 -20.53
N ASP A 144 16.98 -12.34 -20.01
CA ASP A 144 17.72 -13.34 -20.79
C ASP A 144 16.84 -14.34 -21.57
N VAL A 145 15.65 -14.68 -21.05
CA VAL A 145 14.88 -15.83 -21.53
C VAL A 145 13.48 -15.41 -21.99
N ASN A 146 13.06 -15.85 -23.17
CA ASN A 146 11.76 -15.52 -23.79
C ASN A 146 11.45 -14.02 -23.83
N ASN A 147 12.48 -13.18 -24.00
CA ASN A 147 12.34 -11.75 -24.15
C ASN A 147 12.18 -11.34 -25.62
N TYR A 148 10.96 -11.10 -26.06
CA TYR A 148 10.65 -10.68 -27.44
C TYR A 148 10.95 -9.20 -27.72
N ARG A 149 11.61 -8.49 -26.81
CA ARG A 149 12.09 -7.11 -27.00
C ARG A 149 13.53 -7.06 -27.52
N GLY A 150 14.17 -8.21 -27.74
CA GLY A 150 15.51 -8.30 -28.32
C GLY A 150 15.61 -7.56 -29.66
N LEU A 151 16.76 -6.90 -29.89
CA LEU A 151 16.97 -6.04 -31.07
C LEU A 151 18.17 -6.47 -31.91
N THR A 152 18.12 -6.17 -33.20
CA THR A 152 19.28 -6.25 -34.11
C THR A 152 19.29 -5.05 -35.06
N PHE A 153 20.50 -4.64 -35.42
CA PHE A 153 20.81 -3.57 -36.38
C PHE A 153 21.75 -4.06 -37.48
N LYS A 154 21.93 -5.38 -37.61
CA LYS A 154 22.88 -6.00 -38.55
C LYS A 154 22.68 -5.55 -40.00
N ASN A 155 21.43 -5.24 -40.38
CA ASN A 155 21.06 -4.77 -41.71
C ASN A 155 21.06 -3.24 -41.86
N GLY A 156 21.55 -2.50 -40.86
CA GLY A 156 21.62 -1.04 -40.85
C GLY A 156 20.31 -0.34 -40.45
N VAL A 157 19.30 -1.11 -40.02
CA VAL A 157 17.98 -0.63 -39.56
C VAL A 157 17.61 -1.38 -38.27
N LYS A 158 16.77 -0.78 -37.42
CA LYS A 158 16.28 -1.40 -36.17
C LYS A 158 15.27 -2.51 -36.49
N GLU A 159 15.60 -3.75 -36.13
CA GLU A 159 14.76 -4.94 -36.35
C GLU A 159 14.65 -5.75 -35.05
N SER A 160 13.66 -6.64 -34.98
CA SER A 160 13.57 -7.63 -33.89
C SER A 160 14.70 -8.66 -34.00
N GLY A 161 15.37 -8.91 -32.88
CA GLY A 161 16.42 -9.93 -32.76
C GLY A 161 15.87 -11.35 -32.58
N GLU A 162 16.74 -12.34 -32.75
CA GLU A 162 16.44 -13.73 -32.41
C GLU A 162 16.46 -13.92 -30.88
N VAL A 163 15.37 -14.46 -30.33
CA VAL A 163 15.15 -14.62 -28.89
C VAL A 163 15.69 -15.95 -28.38
N THR A 164 16.20 -15.96 -27.16
CA THR A 164 16.73 -17.16 -26.49
C THR A 164 15.64 -17.88 -25.71
N SER A 165 15.42 -19.17 -26.01
CA SER A 165 14.54 -20.05 -25.23
C SER A 165 15.27 -20.59 -23.99
N PRO A 166 14.56 -21.14 -22.98
CA PRO A 166 15.20 -21.76 -21.82
C PRO A 166 16.15 -22.90 -22.21
N GLU A 167 15.81 -23.71 -23.21
CA GLU A 167 16.67 -24.79 -23.71
C GLU A 167 17.92 -24.26 -24.40
N ALA A 168 17.78 -23.19 -25.18
CA ALA A 168 18.91 -22.54 -25.83
C ALA A 168 19.85 -21.93 -24.80
N PHE A 169 19.32 -21.25 -23.77
CA PHE A 169 20.11 -20.74 -22.65
C PHE A 169 20.89 -21.87 -21.98
N ARG A 170 20.20 -22.96 -21.60
CA ARG A 170 20.82 -24.13 -20.96
C ARG A 170 21.95 -24.72 -21.79
N GLU A 171 21.80 -24.80 -23.11
CA GLU A 171 22.82 -25.35 -24.00
C GLU A 171 24.02 -24.40 -24.18
N ILE A 172 23.77 -23.09 -24.26
CA ILE A 172 24.82 -22.07 -24.43
C ILE A 172 25.71 -21.99 -23.19
N TYR A 173 25.13 -22.02 -22.00
CA TYR A 173 25.85 -21.86 -20.72
C TYR A 173 26.20 -23.18 -20.03
N LYS A 174 26.06 -24.33 -20.70
CA LYS A 174 26.26 -25.64 -20.06
C LYS A 174 27.64 -25.87 -19.43
N ASN A 175 28.68 -25.15 -19.89
CA ASN A 175 30.05 -25.24 -19.40
C ASN A 175 30.40 -24.10 -18.41
N LEU A 176 29.42 -23.30 -17.98
CA LEU A 176 29.62 -22.14 -17.10
C LEU A 176 28.87 -22.38 -15.79
N GLY A 177 29.31 -23.41 -15.05
CA GLY A 177 28.84 -23.76 -13.71
C GLY A 177 28.04 -25.06 -13.66
N ARG A 178 27.17 -25.30 -14.64
CA ARG A 178 26.34 -26.53 -14.69
C ARG A 178 27.17 -27.79 -14.92
N ASP A 179 28.30 -27.70 -15.60
CA ASP A 179 29.28 -28.77 -15.79
C ASP A 179 29.97 -29.21 -14.49
N LEU A 180 29.89 -28.39 -13.43
CA LEU A 180 30.40 -28.71 -12.10
C LEU A 180 29.41 -29.57 -11.27
N VAL A 181 28.19 -29.82 -11.78
CA VAL A 181 27.21 -30.68 -11.12
C VAL A 181 27.71 -32.12 -11.07
N THR A 182 27.73 -32.71 -9.87
CA THR A 182 28.24 -34.07 -9.65
C THR A 182 27.16 -35.15 -9.62
N ASP A 183 25.91 -34.78 -9.31
CA ASP A 183 24.75 -35.68 -9.34
C ASP A 183 23.58 -35.05 -10.12
N GLU A 184 23.54 -35.28 -11.44
CA GLU A 184 22.52 -34.71 -12.32
C GLU A 184 21.07 -35.04 -11.92
N LYS A 185 20.84 -36.12 -11.17
CA LYS A 185 19.47 -36.51 -10.78
C LYS A 185 18.96 -35.76 -9.56
N GLU A 186 19.86 -35.41 -8.66
CA GLU A 186 19.50 -34.74 -7.40
C GLU A 186 19.76 -33.24 -7.46
N ASP A 187 20.84 -32.82 -8.13
CA ASP A 187 21.39 -31.46 -8.06
C ASP A 187 20.95 -30.58 -9.24
N ILE A 188 20.04 -31.05 -10.09
CA ILE A 188 19.38 -30.26 -11.14
C ILE A 188 17.89 -30.23 -10.85
N PHE A 189 17.29 -29.05 -10.86
CA PHE A 189 15.84 -28.93 -10.75
C PHE A 189 15.18 -29.27 -12.10
N THR A 190 14.10 -30.02 -12.06
CA THR A 190 13.26 -30.28 -13.24
C THR A 190 11.81 -30.17 -12.79
N PRO A 191 11.08 -29.15 -13.23
CA PRO A 191 9.69 -28.96 -12.82
C PRO A 191 8.83 -30.13 -13.30
N THR A 192 7.87 -30.55 -12.48
CA THR A 192 6.90 -31.59 -12.85
C THR A 192 5.84 -31.07 -13.82
N THR A 193 5.55 -29.76 -13.76
CA THR A 193 4.62 -29.06 -14.63
C THR A 193 5.19 -27.68 -14.99
N GLY A 194 4.97 -27.22 -16.23
CA GLY A 194 5.45 -25.91 -16.66
C GLY A 194 6.95 -25.88 -16.92
N GLN A 195 7.51 -24.68 -16.92
CA GLN A 195 8.91 -24.42 -17.25
C GLN A 195 9.63 -23.55 -16.21
N ALA A 196 8.92 -22.99 -15.22
CA ALA A 196 9.51 -22.09 -14.25
C ALA A 196 10.60 -22.77 -13.42
N GLY A 197 11.69 -22.06 -13.19
CA GLY A 197 12.81 -22.51 -12.36
C GLY A 197 13.72 -23.56 -12.99
N GLN A 198 13.43 -24.03 -14.22
CA GLN A 198 14.11 -25.18 -14.85
C GLN A 198 15.60 -24.97 -15.17
N LEU A 199 16.13 -23.77 -14.93
CA LEU A 199 17.54 -23.43 -15.08
C LEU A 199 18.30 -23.52 -13.74
N SER A 200 17.64 -23.91 -12.65
CA SER A 200 18.24 -24.07 -11.31
C SER A 200 19.10 -25.34 -11.18
N TYR A 201 20.22 -25.21 -10.46
CA TYR A 201 21.15 -26.32 -10.17
C TYR A 201 21.96 -26.06 -8.89
N ALA A 202 22.58 -27.09 -8.33
CA ALA A 202 23.38 -26.99 -7.11
C ALA A 202 24.76 -27.64 -7.29
N ILE A 203 25.80 -27.03 -6.72
CA ILE A 203 27.19 -27.49 -6.84
C ILE A 203 27.93 -27.37 -5.51
N SER A 204 28.90 -28.26 -5.29
CA SER A 204 29.83 -28.17 -4.17
C SER A 204 31.03 -27.32 -4.59
N LEU A 205 31.37 -26.33 -3.76
CA LEU A 205 32.49 -25.42 -3.96
C LEU A 205 33.65 -25.78 -3.02
N LYS A 206 34.83 -25.23 -3.34
CA LYS A 206 36.01 -25.27 -2.48
C LYS A 206 35.69 -24.82 -1.04
N GLY A 207 36.29 -25.47 -0.05
CA GLY A 207 36.21 -25.05 1.37
C GLY A 207 34.96 -25.55 2.11
N GLY A 208 34.28 -26.55 1.56
CA GLY A 208 33.08 -27.12 2.16
C GLY A 208 31.89 -26.18 2.07
N TYR A 209 31.70 -25.55 0.92
CA TYR A 209 30.52 -24.73 0.62
C TYR A 209 29.65 -25.44 -0.42
N ARG A 210 28.35 -25.20 -0.38
CA ARG A 210 27.40 -25.61 -1.40
C ARG A 210 26.70 -24.38 -1.94
N LEU A 211 26.80 -24.16 -3.25
CA LEU A 211 26.07 -23.11 -3.93
C LEU A 211 24.78 -23.69 -4.51
N ILE A 212 23.66 -23.03 -4.23
CA ILE A 212 22.36 -23.32 -4.83
C ILE A 212 22.02 -22.17 -5.77
N VAL A 213 22.06 -22.45 -7.08
CA VAL A 213 21.74 -21.51 -8.14
C VAL A 213 20.25 -21.62 -8.45
N MET A 214 19.52 -20.52 -8.24
CA MET A 214 18.07 -20.44 -8.28
C MET A 214 17.63 -19.56 -9.44
N ASP A 215 16.95 -20.16 -10.40
CA ASP A 215 16.26 -19.44 -11.46
C ASP A 215 14.97 -18.85 -10.90
N THR A 216 15.01 -17.55 -10.57
CA THR A 216 13.92 -16.80 -9.96
C THR A 216 13.03 -16.09 -10.97
N ASN A 217 13.20 -16.35 -12.27
CA ASN A 217 12.62 -15.54 -13.33
C ASN A 217 11.26 -16.05 -13.81
N LYS A 218 10.39 -15.13 -14.22
CA LYS A 218 9.10 -15.44 -14.86
C LYS A 218 9.24 -15.29 -16.37
N TYR A 219 9.25 -16.42 -17.09
CA TYR A 219 9.35 -16.45 -18.56
C TYR A 219 8.43 -17.50 -19.21
N SER A 220 7.54 -18.09 -18.42
CA SER A 220 6.71 -19.22 -18.80
C SER A 220 5.29 -19.13 -18.25
N SER A 221 4.34 -19.64 -19.03
CA SER A 221 2.89 -19.58 -18.79
C SER A 221 2.40 -20.12 -17.43
N ASP A 222 3.20 -20.92 -16.72
CA ASP A 222 2.90 -21.41 -15.37
C ASP A 222 3.11 -20.38 -14.25
N VAL A 223 3.83 -19.29 -14.52
CA VAL A 223 4.14 -18.24 -13.52
C VAL A 223 3.88 -16.81 -13.99
N THR A 224 3.70 -16.58 -15.30
CA THR A 224 3.38 -15.25 -15.83
C THR A 224 1.92 -14.88 -15.56
N ALA A 225 1.66 -13.59 -15.31
CA ALA A 225 0.35 -13.07 -14.97
C ALA A 225 -0.70 -13.34 -16.08
N LYS A 226 -0.27 -13.37 -17.34
CA LYS A 226 -1.11 -13.60 -18.52
C LYS A 226 -1.16 -15.06 -18.99
N GLY A 227 -0.36 -15.94 -18.39
CA GLY A 227 -0.30 -17.35 -18.75
C GLY A 227 0.29 -17.59 -20.14
N ASP A 228 1.24 -16.77 -20.56
CA ASP A 228 2.00 -16.85 -21.82
C ASP A 228 3.50 -17.05 -21.57
N ASP A 229 4.21 -17.60 -22.57
CA ASP A 229 5.66 -17.85 -22.49
C ASP A 229 6.45 -16.60 -22.90
N VAL A 230 6.46 -15.59 -22.03
CA VAL A 230 7.14 -14.29 -22.19
C VAL A 230 7.78 -13.86 -20.87
N GLN A 231 8.87 -13.10 -20.94
CA GLN A 231 9.46 -12.51 -19.74
C GLN A 231 8.49 -11.56 -19.00
N GLU A 232 8.61 -11.52 -17.67
CA GLU A 232 8.13 -10.44 -16.81
C GLU A 232 9.28 -9.87 -15.99
N THR A 233 9.17 -8.62 -15.56
CA THR A 233 10.18 -8.00 -14.69
C THR A 233 10.19 -8.62 -13.30
N ALA A 234 9.05 -9.10 -12.81
CA ALA A 234 8.92 -9.65 -11.46
C ALA A 234 9.53 -11.06 -11.32
N GLY A 235 10.09 -11.33 -10.16
CA GLY A 235 10.65 -12.64 -9.80
C GLY A 235 9.73 -13.49 -8.94
N SER A 236 9.90 -14.82 -8.97
CA SER A 236 9.20 -15.73 -8.06
C SER A 236 9.97 -17.03 -7.87
N ILE A 237 9.71 -17.71 -6.75
CA ILE A 237 10.13 -19.10 -6.52
C ILE A 237 8.88 -19.96 -6.39
N THR A 238 8.68 -20.89 -7.33
CA THR A 238 7.52 -21.78 -7.27
C THR A 238 7.57 -22.69 -6.04
N PRO A 239 6.42 -23.17 -5.51
CA PRO A 239 6.42 -24.12 -4.40
C PRO A 239 7.25 -25.38 -4.66
N GLU A 240 7.28 -25.87 -5.91
CA GLU A 240 8.09 -27.03 -6.29
C GLU A 240 9.59 -26.72 -6.26
N LEU A 241 10.00 -25.56 -6.79
CA LEU A 241 11.39 -25.11 -6.73
C LEU A 241 11.83 -24.91 -5.28
N MET A 242 11.02 -24.26 -4.44
CA MET A 242 11.32 -24.07 -3.02
C MET A 242 11.53 -25.42 -2.32
N GLN A 243 10.66 -26.41 -2.55
CA GLN A 243 10.84 -27.75 -2.00
C GLN A 243 12.13 -28.44 -2.46
N TRP A 244 12.55 -28.22 -3.70
CA TRP A 244 13.83 -28.71 -4.19
C TRP A 244 15.02 -28.00 -3.52
N VAL A 245 14.97 -26.66 -3.38
CA VAL A 245 15.99 -25.88 -2.67
C VAL A 245 16.14 -26.37 -1.24
N LEU A 246 15.04 -26.59 -0.51
CA LEU A 246 15.05 -27.13 0.84
C LEU A 246 15.75 -28.50 0.93
N LYS A 247 15.54 -29.39 -0.05
CA LYS A 247 16.26 -30.67 -0.12
C LYS A 247 17.76 -30.47 -0.36
N GLN A 248 18.16 -29.46 -1.13
CA GLN A 248 19.57 -29.12 -1.31
C GLN A 248 20.19 -28.60 -0.02
N CYS A 249 19.47 -27.79 0.75
CA CYS A 249 19.90 -27.35 2.08
C CYS A 249 20.06 -28.54 3.04
N GLU A 250 19.11 -29.48 3.07
CA GLU A 250 19.22 -30.72 3.85
C GLU A 250 20.43 -31.57 3.45
N LYS A 251 20.69 -31.70 2.14
CA LYS A 251 21.87 -32.40 1.59
C LYS A 251 23.17 -31.73 2.04
N ALA A 252 23.25 -30.40 1.95
CA ALA A 252 24.42 -29.63 2.41
C ALA A 252 24.69 -29.85 3.89
N LYS A 253 23.66 -29.72 4.73
CA LYS A 253 23.73 -29.96 6.18
C LYS A 253 24.23 -31.37 6.50
N LYS A 254 23.75 -32.38 5.78
CA LYS A 254 24.20 -33.78 5.94
C LYS A 254 25.67 -33.98 5.54
N ASN A 255 26.15 -33.22 4.56
CA ASN A 255 27.54 -33.27 4.08
C ASN A 255 28.49 -32.36 4.88
N GLY A 256 27.96 -31.56 5.81
CA GLY A 256 28.72 -30.57 6.57
C GLY A 256 29.17 -29.37 5.74
N GLU A 257 28.43 -29.05 4.68
CA GLU A 257 28.69 -27.92 3.78
C GLU A 257 27.97 -26.64 4.27
N THR A 258 28.60 -25.48 4.09
CA THR A 258 27.99 -24.16 4.29
C THR A 258 27.20 -23.75 3.04
N ILE A 259 25.95 -23.35 3.21
CA ILE A 259 25.03 -23.05 2.10
C ILE A 259 25.16 -21.58 1.67
N ILE A 260 25.27 -21.35 0.36
CA ILE A 260 25.19 -20.04 -0.29
C ILE A 260 24.13 -20.13 -1.39
N GLY A 261 23.29 -19.11 -1.53
CA GLY A 261 22.34 -18.96 -2.64
C GLY A 261 22.87 -18.03 -3.74
N MET A 262 22.36 -18.17 -4.96
CA MET A 262 22.52 -17.17 -6.02
C MET A 262 21.25 -17.14 -6.88
N GLY A 263 20.69 -15.95 -7.10
CA GLY A 263 19.57 -15.69 -7.99
C GLY A 263 19.70 -14.31 -8.60
N HIS A 264 18.71 -13.87 -9.38
CA HIS A 264 18.76 -12.55 -10.03
C HIS A 264 18.05 -11.46 -9.21
N HIS A 265 16.79 -11.70 -8.86
CA HIS A 265 15.96 -10.82 -8.04
C HIS A 265 16.39 -10.79 -6.57
N ASN A 266 16.03 -9.70 -5.89
CA ASN A 266 16.31 -9.51 -4.47
C ASN A 266 15.45 -10.46 -3.61
N PHE A 267 16.08 -11.13 -2.65
CA PHE A 267 15.47 -12.02 -1.66
C PHE A 267 15.07 -11.25 -0.41
N VAL A 268 15.78 -10.17 -0.11
CA VAL A 268 15.47 -9.23 0.96
C VAL A 268 15.38 -7.83 0.35
N PRO A 269 14.40 -7.00 0.73
CA PRO A 269 14.33 -5.62 0.27
C PRO A 269 15.54 -4.81 0.77
N HIS A 270 16.16 -4.09 -0.15
CA HIS A 270 17.27 -3.17 0.01
C HIS A 270 16.82 -1.73 0.31
N MET A 271 15.51 -1.45 0.26
CA MET A 271 14.95 -0.19 0.77
C MET A 271 13.53 -0.37 1.30
N THR A 272 13.10 0.50 2.23
CA THR A 272 11.80 0.35 2.91
C THR A 272 10.60 0.38 1.97
N ILE A 273 10.70 1.09 0.83
CA ILE A 273 9.63 1.19 -0.19
C ILE A 273 9.77 0.18 -1.34
N GLU A 274 10.80 -0.69 -1.35
CA GLU A 274 10.99 -1.64 -2.46
C GLU A 274 9.82 -2.62 -2.61
N PRO A 275 9.29 -3.25 -1.55
CA PRO A 275 8.13 -4.14 -1.68
C PRO A 275 6.86 -3.41 -2.14
N GLU A 276 6.87 -2.09 -2.06
CA GLU A 276 5.72 -1.23 -2.30
C GLU A 276 5.70 -0.70 -3.74
N ILE A 277 6.87 -0.26 -4.22
CA ILE A 277 6.98 0.58 -5.43
C ILE A 277 7.92 -0.07 -6.44
N PHE A 278 8.97 -0.73 -5.95
CA PHE A 278 9.90 -1.52 -6.74
C PHE A 278 9.59 -3.01 -6.57
N PHE A 279 8.32 -3.37 -6.40
CA PHE A 279 7.89 -4.74 -6.06
C PHE A 279 8.29 -5.79 -7.11
N ALA A 280 8.52 -5.36 -8.35
CA ALA A 280 9.02 -6.24 -9.40
C ALA A 280 10.51 -6.60 -9.22
N PHE A 281 11.23 -5.88 -8.36
CA PHE A 281 12.67 -6.08 -8.16
C PHE A 281 13.02 -7.07 -7.04
N VAL A 282 12.09 -7.25 -6.11
CA VAL A 282 12.13 -8.25 -5.05
C VAL A 282 11.25 -9.45 -5.42
N LEU A 283 11.56 -10.63 -4.89
CA LEU A 283 10.75 -11.83 -5.11
C LEU A 283 9.28 -11.64 -4.68
N ASP A 284 8.36 -12.22 -5.45
CA ASP A 284 7.01 -12.49 -4.95
C ASP A 284 7.08 -13.23 -3.60
N ASP A 285 6.30 -12.78 -2.63
CA ASP A 285 6.26 -13.33 -1.27
C ASP A 285 7.66 -13.41 -0.62
N TRP A 286 8.52 -12.41 -0.86
CA TRP A 286 9.92 -12.35 -0.43
C TRP A 286 10.13 -12.71 1.05
N MET A 287 9.23 -12.27 1.94
CA MET A 287 9.34 -12.52 3.37
C MET A 287 9.20 -14.01 3.69
N GLU A 288 8.28 -14.69 3.02
CA GLU A 288 8.08 -16.13 3.19
C GLU A 288 9.26 -16.91 2.61
N CYS A 289 9.76 -16.47 1.44
CA CYS A 289 10.91 -17.08 0.79
C CYS A 289 12.18 -16.94 1.62
N SER A 290 12.55 -15.73 2.01
CA SER A 290 13.77 -15.43 2.78
C SER A 290 13.79 -16.15 4.12
N GLU A 291 12.67 -16.14 4.86
CA GLU A 291 12.59 -16.79 6.18
C GLU A 291 12.67 -18.32 6.08
N THR A 292 12.04 -18.89 5.04
CA THR A 292 12.11 -20.34 4.76
C THR A 292 13.54 -20.78 4.44
N LEU A 293 14.28 -19.96 3.69
CA LEU A 293 15.68 -20.23 3.35
C LEU A 293 16.61 -20.06 4.57
N ALA A 294 16.38 -19.03 5.39
CA ALA A 294 17.11 -18.80 6.64
C ALA A 294 16.94 -19.98 7.61
N ASP A 295 15.70 -20.45 7.82
CA ASP A 295 15.42 -21.65 8.64
C ASP A 295 16.08 -22.91 8.06
N ALA A 296 16.22 -22.98 6.73
CA ALA A 296 16.91 -24.05 6.05
C ALA A 296 18.44 -23.96 6.18
N GLY A 297 19.00 -22.93 6.81
CA GLY A 297 20.43 -22.73 7.06
C GLY A 297 21.19 -22.04 5.93
N MET A 298 20.47 -21.38 5.01
CA MET A 298 21.06 -20.48 4.02
C MET A 298 21.13 -19.07 4.64
N HIS A 299 22.35 -18.55 4.81
CA HIS A 299 22.56 -17.24 5.45
C HIS A 299 23.08 -16.17 4.50
N PHE A 300 23.51 -16.54 3.29
CA PHE A 300 24.03 -15.61 2.30
C PHE A 300 23.49 -15.95 0.92
N VAL A 301 23.01 -14.94 0.19
CA VAL A 301 22.56 -15.03 -1.20
C VAL A 301 23.14 -13.88 -2.02
N PHE A 302 23.34 -14.10 -3.32
CA PHE A 302 23.77 -13.09 -4.28
C PHE A 302 22.62 -12.75 -5.24
N SER A 303 22.47 -11.46 -5.55
CA SER A 303 21.44 -10.84 -6.40
C SER A 303 22.02 -9.65 -7.21
N GLY A 304 21.21 -8.99 -8.06
CA GLY A 304 21.65 -7.79 -8.80
C GLY A 304 20.60 -6.91 -9.50
N HIS A 305 19.33 -7.31 -9.52
CA HIS A 305 18.29 -6.74 -10.38
C HIS A 305 17.95 -5.25 -10.11
N LEU A 306 18.14 -4.72 -8.89
CA LEU A 306 17.90 -3.30 -8.55
C LEU A 306 19.05 -2.39 -9.01
N HIS A 307 20.19 -2.98 -9.38
CA HIS A 307 21.42 -2.33 -9.79
C HIS A 307 22.06 -1.46 -8.71
N THR A 308 21.90 -1.78 -7.43
CA THR A 308 22.61 -1.07 -6.35
C THR A 308 23.73 -1.96 -5.80
N PRO A 309 24.87 -1.39 -5.39
CA PRO A 309 25.92 -2.14 -4.71
C PRO A 309 25.60 -2.16 -3.21
N ASP A 310 24.51 -2.84 -2.85
CA ASP A 310 23.89 -2.80 -1.51
C ASP A 310 23.87 -4.19 -0.85
N ILE A 311 23.70 -4.26 0.48
CA ILE A 311 23.57 -5.52 1.22
C ILE A 311 22.39 -5.37 2.17
N ALA A 312 21.38 -6.23 2.07
CA ALA A 312 20.25 -6.21 3.00
C ALA A 312 20.24 -7.44 3.92
N SER A 313 19.55 -7.36 5.05
CA SER A 313 19.39 -8.50 5.95
C SER A 313 17.96 -8.70 6.44
N HIS A 314 17.54 -9.95 6.64
CA HIS A 314 16.25 -10.25 7.24
C HIS A 314 16.37 -11.33 8.29
N VAL A 315 15.86 -11.05 9.49
CA VAL A 315 15.85 -11.97 10.63
C VAL A 315 14.47 -12.61 10.73
N ASN A 316 14.41 -13.94 10.75
CA ASN A 316 13.15 -14.69 10.89
C ASN A 316 12.75 -14.86 12.37
N ASP A 317 11.63 -15.56 12.62
CA ASP A 317 11.09 -15.68 13.99
C ASP A 317 11.91 -16.58 14.92
N ASN A 318 12.76 -17.45 14.36
CA ASN A 318 13.67 -18.29 15.12
C ASN A 318 15.03 -17.60 15.34
N GLY A 319 15.19 -16.36 14.86
CA GLY A 319 16.41 -15.58 14.97
C GLY A 319 17.42 -15.82 13.85
N GLU A 320 17.12 -16.69 12.88
CA GLU A 320 18.02 -16.94 11.75
C GLU A 320 18.01 -15.75 10.79
N THR A 321 19.18 -15.38 10.28
CA THR A 321 19.36 -14.24 9.38
C THR A 321 19.72 -14.71 7.98
N LEU A 322 19.08 -14.12 6.96
CA LEU A 322 19.52 -14.16 5.57
C LEU A 322 20.09 -12.80 5.19
N TYR A 323 21.31 -12.79 4.67
CA TYR A 323 21.96 -11.62 4.08
C TYR A 323 21.88 -11.72 2.55
N ASP A 324 21.32 -10.71 1.91
CA ASP A 324 21.30 -10.55 0.46
C ASP A 324 22.42 -9.62 0.02
N ILE A 325 23.30 -10.11 -0.85
CA ILE A 325 24.48 -9.39 -1.34
C ILE A 325 24.21 -8.98 -2.78
N GLU A 326 23.66 -7.78 -2.94
CA GLU A 326 23.36 -7.22 -4.25
C GLU A 326 24.63 -6.65 -4.89
N THR A 327 24.81 -6.95 -6.17
CA THR A 327 25.86 -6.35 -7.00
C THR A 327 25.22 -5.51 -8.09
N THR A 328 25.60 -4.24 -8.16
CA THR A 328 25.10 -3.32 -9.20
C THR A 328 25.37 -3.80 -10.63
N SER A 329 24.65 -3.21 -11.59
CA SER A 329 24.88 -3.43 -13.01
C SER A 329 26.25 -2.95 -13.47
N LEU A 330 26.94 -3.84 -14.18
CA LEU A 330 28.21 -3.53 -14.79
C LEU A 330 28.08 -2.53 -15.95
N SER A 331 26.92 -2.44 -16.59
CA SER A 331 26.69 -1.61 -17.81
C SER A 331 25.87 -0.33 -17.57
N GLY A 332 25.67 0.03 -16.30
CA GLY A 332 24.91 1.18 -15.82
C GLY A 332 25.58 1.76 -14.59
N PHE A 333 25.26 3.01 -14.23
CA PHE A 333 25.84 3.65 -13.05
C PHE A 333 25.56 2.84 -11.77
N PRO A 334 26.56 2.66 -10.87
CA PRO A 334 27.93 3.17 -10.88
C PRO A 334 28.98 2.26 -11.53
N ASN A 335 28.60 1.14 -12.16
CA ASN A 335 29.52 0.15 -12.76
C ASN A 335 30.50 -0.48 -11.75
N LYS A 336 30.01 -0.93 -10.60
CA LYS A 336 30.84 -1.66 -9.63
C LYS A 336 30.70 -3.17 -9.79
N PHE A 337 31.68 -3.89 -9.26
CA PHE A 337 31.61 -5.34 -9.03
C PHE A 337 32.16 -5.65 -7.64
N ARG A 338 31.91 -6.84 -7.10
CA ARG A 338 32.31 -7.18 -5.72
C ARG A 338 33.29 -8.35 -5.69
N THR A 339 34.28 -8.29 -4.80
CA THR A 339 34.96 -9.48 -4.30
C THR A 339 34.42 -9.81 -2.92
N VAL A 340 34.00 -11.06 -2.71
CA VAL A 340 33.50 -11.56 -1.43
C VAL A 340 34.35 -12.72 -0.96
N THR A 341 34.85 -12.65 0.28
CA THR A 341 35.63 -13.72 0.91
C THR A 341 34.85 -14.31 2.07
N PHE A 342 34.49 -15.59 1.97
CA PHE A 342 33.90 -16.36 3.06
C PHE A 342 34.97 -17.14 3.83
N ASP A 343 34.77 -17.26 5.15
CA ASP A 343 35.56 -18.09 6.05
C ASP A 343 34.62 -18.85 7.02
N ASN A 344 34.53 -20.17 6.85
CA ASN A 344 33.75 -21.08 7.70
C ASN A 344 34.64 -21.96 8.59
N THR A 345 35.92 -21.62 8.74
CA THR A 345 36.90 -22.44 9.49
C THR A 345 36.60 -22.52 10.99
N GLN A 346 35.79 -21.59 11.50
CA GLN A 346 35.31 -21.59 12.87
C GLN A 346 33.96 -22.31 12.94
N ASP A 347 33.82 -23.27 13.86
CA ASP A 347 32.58 -24.02 14.01
C ASP A 347 31.41 -23.12 14.44
N GLY A 348 30.30 -23.19 13.71
CA GLY A 348 29.09 -22.40 13.97
C GLY A 348 29.14 -20.95 13.49
N LYS A 349 30.28 -20.51 12.93
CA LYS A 349 30.52 -19.11 12.55
C LYS A 349 30.94 -18.99 11.09
N ILE A 350 30.37 -18.00 10.40
CA ILE A 350 30.72 -17.68 9.01
C ILE A 350 31.06 -16.19 8.95
N ILE A 351 32.27 -15.88 8.48
CA ILE A 351 32.69 -14.50 8.21
C ILE A 351 32.58 -14.28 6.70
N CYS A 352 31.95 -13.19 6.29
CA CYS A 352 31.79 -12.77 4.90
C CYS A 352 32.34 -11.35 4.75
N ASP A 353 33.51 -11.22 4.14
CA ASP A 353 34.13 -9.93 3.82
C ASP A 353 33.76 -9.53 2.38
N ALA A 354 32.85 -8.56 2.20
CA ALA A 354 32.41 -8.05 0.92
C ALA A 354 33.07 -6.70 0.59
N LYS A 355 33.68 -6.61 -0.59
CA LYS A 355 34.41 -5.43 -1.06
C LYS A 355 33.97 -5.04 -2.46
N SER A 356 33.50 -3.82 -2.62
CA SER A 356 33.13 -3.24 -3.92
C SER A 356 34.33 -2.60 -4.61
N HIS A 357 34.41 -2.77 -5.91
CA HIS A 357 35.48 -2.27 -6.77
C HIS A 357 34.91 -1.39 -7.87
N GLU A 358 35.58 -0.26 -8.13
CA GLU A 358 35.28 0.57 -9.30
C GLU A 358 35.91 -0.09 -10.53
N VAL A 359 35.19 -0.15 -11.65
CA VAL A 359 35.70 -0.70 -12.93
C VAL A 359 36.98 -0.04 -13.44
N ASP A 360 37.26 1.19 -13.03
CA ASP A 360 38.44 1.94 -13.44
C ASP A 360 39.46 2.15 -12.31
N GLU A 361 39.39 1.37 -11.22
CA GLU A 361 40.31 1.54 -10.08
C GLU A 361 41.79 1.33 -10.45
N ASP A 362 42.08 0.38 -11.36
CA ASP A 362 43.45 0.04 -11.75
C ASP A 362 43.90 0.73 -13.05
N LYS A 363 42.98 0.92 -14.00
CA LYS A 363 43.25 1.46 -15.35
C LYS A 363 42.04 2.24 -15.88
N PRO A 364 42.26 3.25 -16.74
CA PRO A 364 41.14 3.94 -17.39
C PRO A 364 40.40 3.00 -18.35
N ILE A 365 39.09 3.20 -18.50
CA ILE A 365 38.28 2.46 -19.47
C ILE A 365 38.64 2.89 -20.89
N VAL A 366 39.04 1.91 -21.71
CA VAL A 366 39.39 2.09 -23.13
C VAL A 366 38.53 1.18 -23.99
N VAL A 367 37.65 1.79 -24.80
CA VAL A 367 36.80 1.07 -25.75
C VAL A 367 37.47 1.06 -27.11
N ASN A 368 37.58 -0.12 -27.73
CA ASN A 368 38.10 -0.29 -29.08
C ASN A 368 36.94 -0.60 -30.03
N PHE A 369 36.94 0.05 -31.19
CA PHE A 369 35.85 -0.03 -32.16
C PHE A 369 36.24 -0.84 -33.40
N PRO A 370 35.28 -1.45 -34.12
CA PRO A 370 35.56 -2.32 -35.27
C PRO A 370 36.27 -1.62 -36.43
N ASN A 371 36.17 -0.30 -36.54
CA ASN A 371 36.90 0.49 -37.54
C ASN A 371 38.38 0.78 -37.18
N GLY A 372 38.86 0.24 -36.06
CA GLY A 372 40.23 0.43 -35.56
C GLY A 372 40.45 1.72 -34.75
N THR A 373 39.40 2.49 -34.48
CA THR A 373 39.47 3.64 -33.55
C THR A 373 39.27 3.19 -32.10
N SER A 374 39.61 4.05 -31.15
CA SER A 374 39.37 3.80 -29.73
C SER A 374 38.96 5.09 -28.99
N LYS A 375 38.30 4.92 -27.85
CA LYS A 375 37.92 6.01 -26.93
C LYS A 375 38.38 5.67 -25.53
N THR A 376 39.11 6.59 -24.90
CA THR A 376 39.52 6.50 -23.50
C THR A 376 38.66 7.46 -22.66
N TYR A 377 38.09 6.96 -21.58
CA TYR A 377 37.27 7.74 -20.66
C TYR A 377 38.10 8.30 -19.49
N ALA A 378 37.67 9.43 -18.94
CA ALA A 378 38.33 10.07 -17.80
C ALA A 378 37.97 9.36 -16.49
N GLN A 379 38.92 9.30 -15.55
CA GLN A 379 38.70 8.73 -14.22
C GLN A 379 38.29 9.83 -13.21
N PRO A 380 37.37 9.56 -12.27
CA PRO A 380 36.63 8.30 -12.12
C PRO A 380 35.52 8.19 -13.18
N TYR A 381 35.45 7.03 -13.85
CA TYR A 381 34.52 6.73 -14.93
C TYR A 381 33.06 6.94 -14.52
N LYS A 382 32.75 6.59 -13.25
CA LYS A 382 31.42 6.76 -12.67
C LYS A 382 30.91 8.20 -12.72
N ASN A 383 31.75 9.19 -12.40
CA ASN A 383 31.36 10.61 -12.35
C ASN A 383 31.55 11.31 -13.70
N SER A 384 32.47 10.84 -14.54
CA SER A 384 32.83 11.53 -15.79
C SER A 384 31.93 11.19 -16.97
N PHE A 385 31.32 10.00 -16.98
CA PHE A 385 30.48 9.53 -18.08
C PHE A 385 29.27 8.73 -17.59
N SER A 386 29.48 7.76 -16.71
CA SER A 386 28.45 6.79 -16.35
C SER A 386 27.18 7.42 -15.76
N PHE A 387 27.33 8.30 -14.76
CA PHE A 387 26.20 8.96 -14.11
C PHE A 387 25.31 9.72 -15.11
N PHE A 388 25.92 10.47 -16.04
CA PHE A 388 25.17 11.21 -17.06
C PHE A 388 24.53 10.28 -18.09
N LYS A 389 25.17 9.14 -18.39
CA LYS A 389 24.60 8.15 -19.30
C LYS A 389 23.32 7.53 -18.75
N THR A 390 23.11 7.49 -17.43
CA THR A 390 21.82 7.08 -16.80
C THR A 390 20.62 7.84 -17.36
N TYR A 391 20.81 9.11 -17.75
CA TYR A 391 19.78 9.98 -18.31
C TYR A 391 19.67 9.91 -19.84
N GLY A 392 20.43 9.04 -20.52
CA GLY A 392 20.48 8.98 -21.99
C GLY A 392 21.27 10.15 -22.59
N PRO A 393 20.61 11.16 -23.21
CA PRO A 393 21.29 12.28 -23.87
C PRO A 393 22.01 13.30 -22.95
N GLY A 394 22.09 13.10 -21.63
CA GLY A 394 22.99 13.87 -20.77
C GLY A 394 22.50 14.12 -19.35
N ASP A 395 21.53 15.02 -19.19
CA ASP A 395 21.04 15.51 -17.88
C ASP A 395 19.55 15.22 -17.67
N LEU A 396 19.05 15.51 -16.47
CA LEU A 396 17.68 15.21 -16.07
C LEU A 396 16.64 15.94 -16.94
N HIS A 397 16.94 17.17 -17.35
CA HIS A 397 16.09 17.94 -18.26
C HIS A 397 15.93 17.25 -19.61
N ASN A 398 17.05 16.87 -20.26
CA ASN A 398 17.00 16.17 -21.55
C ASN A 398 16.33 14.79 -21.44
N PHE A 399 16.49 14.11 -20.30
CA PHE A 399 15.77 12.87 -20.01
C PHE A 399 14.26 13.07 -19.97
N ALA A 400 13.78 14.10 -19.25
CA ALA A 400 12.36 14.45 -19.18
C ALA A 400 11.82 14.78 -20.58
N MET A 401 12.52 15.62 -21.33
CA MET A 401 12.11 16.02 -22.69
C MET A 401 12.08 14.83 -23.66
N THR A 402 13.06 13.93 -23.59
CA THR A 402 13.08 12.71 -24.42
C THR A 402 11.94 11.77 -24.05
N SER A 403 11.60 11.66 -22.77
CA SER A 403 10.48 10.84 -22.29
C SER A 403 9.14 11.38 -22.81
N ILE A 404 8.97 12.70 -22.79
CA ILE A 404 7.77 13.36 -23.31
C ILE A 404 7.69 13.23 -24.83
N ASP A 405 8.80 13.47 -25.54
CA ASP A 405 8.89 13.27 -27.00
C ASP A 405 8.50 11.84 -27.41
N ASN A 406 9.03 10.83 -26.69
CA ASN A 406 8.65 9.44 -26.93
C ASN A 406 7.17 9.15 -26.65
N ALA A 407 6.59 9.76 -25.61
CA ALA A 407 5.17 9.59 -25.28
C ALA A 407 4.24 10.25 -26.31
N LEU A 408 4.69 11.34 -26.94
CA LEU A 408 3.97 12.06 -27.98
C LEU A 408 4.27 11.55 -29.40
N SER A 409 5.30 10.72 -29.56
CA SER A 409 5.75 10.19 -30.84
C SER A 409 4.61 9.46 -31.57
N GLY A 410 4.42 9.79 -32.85
CA GLY A 410 3.37 9.23 -33.70
C GLY A 410 2.00 9.88 -33.53
N ILE A 411 1.66 10.48 -32.38
CA ILE A 411 0.33 11.07 -32.14
C ILE A 411 0.06 12.23 -33.12
N PHE A 412 1.02 13.13 -33.29
CA PHE A 412 0.85 14.25 -34.23
C PHE A 412 0.71 13.76 -35.67
N GLU A 413 1.48 12.75 -36.07
CA GLU A 413 1.43 12.15 -37.41
C GLU A 413 0.08 11.45 -37.64
N ASP A 414 -0.38 10.65 -36.68
CA ASP A 414 -1.67 9.94 -36.75
C ASP A 414 -2.84 10.92 -36.89
N ILE A 415 -2.81 12.04 -36.16
CA ILE A 415 -3.83 13.09 -36.27
C ILE A 415 -3.77 13.76 -37.64
N GLN A 416 -2.57 14.09 -38.14
CA GLN A 416 -2.37 14.68 -39.46
C GLN A 416 -2.84 13.73 -40.58
N GLU A 417 -2.52 12.45 -40.49
CA GLU A 417 -2.93 11.41 -41.44
C GLU A 417 -4.45 11.19 -41.44
N ALA A 418 -5.09 11.27 -40.28
CA ALA A 418 -6.54 11.24 -40.17
C ALA A 418 -7.22 12.47 -40.81
N GLY A 419 -6.47 13.53 -41.10
CA GLY A 419 -6.96 14.77 -41.70
C GLY A 419 -7.29 15.87 -40.69
N GLY A 420 -6.68 15.83 -39.51
CA GLY A 420 -6.86 16.78 -38.40
C GLY A 420 -7.58 16.17 -37.20
N LEU A 421 -7.52 16.87 -36.06
CA LEU A 421 -8.00 16.41 -34.75
C LEU A 421 -9.44 15.93 -34.78
N TYR A 422 -10.32 16.67 -35.48
CA TYR A 422 -11.73 16.28 -35.58
C TYR A 422 -11.90 14.91 -36.24
N ALA A 423 -11.21 14.68 -37.37
CA ALA A 423 -11.32 13.44 -38.12
C ALA A 423 -10.67 12.27 -37.36
N TYR A 424 -9.58 12.55 -36.63
CA TYR A 424 -8.95 11.58 -35.73
C TYR A 424 -9.89 11.13 -34.60
N LEU A 425 -10.59 12.06 -33.96
CA LEU A 425 -11.58 11.74 -32.91
C LEU A 425 -12.73 10.89 -33.48
N GLU A 426 -13.27 11.24 -34.65
CA GLU A 426 -14.29 10.44 -35.32
C GLU A 426 -13.78 9.03 -35.68
N ALA A 427 -12.57 8.92 -36.23
CA ALA A 427 -11.95 7.65 -36.59
C ALA A 427 -11.66 6.76 -35.37
N SER A 428 -11.41 7.39 -34.21
CA SER A 428 -11.22 6.72 -32.91
C SER A 428 -12.54 6.26 -32.27
N GLY A 429 -13.68 6.47 -32.93
CA GLY A 429 -15.00 6.08 -32.44
C GLY A 429 -15.62 7.07 -31.44
N ILE A 430 -15.09 8.28 -31.34
CA ILE A 430 -15.62 9.34 -30.48
C ILE A 430 -16.67 10.13 -31.26
N ASP A 431 -17.94 9.88 -30.94
CA ASP A 431 -19.09 10.59 -31.53
C ASP A 431 -19.37 11.89 -30.75
N LEU A 432 -18.69 12.96 -31.14
CA LEU A 432 -18.80 14.28 -30.51
C LEU A 432 -20.23 14.85 -30.58
N GLU A 433 -20.96 14.60 -31.67
CA GLU A 433 -22.34 15.07 -31.82
C GLU A 433 -23.24 14.41 -30.78
N LYS A 434 -23.15 13.08 -30.66
CA LYS A 434 -23.90 12.33 -29.64
C LYS A 434 -23.52 12.77 -28.23
N ILE A 435 -22.22 12.93 -27.93
CA ILE A 435 -21.75 13.40 -26.62
C ILE A 435 -22.40 14.74 -26.27
N ILE A 436 -22.45 15.68 -27.23
CA ILE A 436 -23.03 17.01 -27.00
C ILE A 436 -24.56 16.93 -26.89
N VAL A 437 -25.24 16.11 -27.70
CA VAL A 437 -26.70 15.89 -27.60
C VAL A 437 -27.07 15.28 -26.26
N ASP A 438 -26.33 14.26 -25.81
CA ASP A 438 -26.56 13.60 -24.54
C ASP A 438 -26.30 14.57 -23.37
N ALA A 439 -25.28 15.42 -23.47
CA ALA A 439 -24.98 16.46 -22.47
C ALA A 439 -26.04 17.57 -22.42
N LEU A 440 -26.57 17.99 -23.56
CA LEU A 440 -27.60 19.03 -23.64
C LEU A 440 -29.03 18.50 -23.44
N GLY A 441 -29.23 17.19 -23.53
CA GLY A 441 -30.54 16.52 -23.48
C GLY A 441 -31.47 16.87 -24.65
N THR A 442 -30.96 17.51 -25.70
CA THR A 442 -31.70 17.97 -26.87
C THR A 442 -30.77 18.19 -28.07
N ASN A 443 -31.29 18.06 -29.29
CA ASN A 443 -30.58 18.41 -30.52
C ASN A 443 -30.62 19.93 -30.84
N GLY A 444 -31.16 20.76 -29.94
CA GLY A 444 -31.19 22.22 -30.07
C GLY A 444 -32.55 22.80 -30.44
N PHE A 445 -32.56 23.95 -31.13
CA PHE A 445 -33.77 24.74 -31.44
C PHE A 445 -34.01 24.90 -32.94
N GLU A 446 -35.19 24.46 -33.39
CA GLU A 446 -35.68 24.56 -34.76
C GLU A 446 -36.96 25.42 -34.84
N VAL A 447 -37.12 26.21 -35.90
CA VAL A 447 -38.37 26.96 -36.17
C VAL A 447 -38.90 26.57 -37.54
N GLY A 448 -39.99 25.81 -37.56
CA GLY A 448 -40.53 25.26 -38.81
C GLY A 448 -39.62 24.17 -39.36
N SER A 449 -39.15 24.31 -40.60
CA SER A 449 -38.18 23.40 -41.22
C SER A 449 -36.77 24.02 -41.31
N VAL A 450 -36.50 25.05 -40.50
CA VAL A 450 -35.25 25.80 -40.52
C VAL A 450 -34.53 25.54 -39.20
N GLU A 451 -33.38 24.88 -39.29
CA GLU A 451 -32.44 24.71 -38.20
C GLU A 451 -31.81 26.07 -37.87
N ILE A 452 -31.93 26.52 -36.62
CA ILE A 452 -31.42 27.82 -36.18
C ILE A 452 -30.17 27.64 -35.32
N LEU A 453 -30.24 26.75 -34.33
CA LEU A 453 -29.17 26.39 -33.39
C LEU A 453 -29.31 24.91 -33.02
N THR A 454 -28.88 24.01 -33.90
CA THR A 454 -28.86 22.57 -33.65
C THR A 454 -27.45 22.06 -33.35
N VAL A 455 -27.35 20.93 -32.65
CA VAL A 455 -26.05 20.31 -32.36
C VAL A 455 -25.41 19.89 -33.67
N SER A 456 -26.14 19.12 -34.47
CA SER A 456 -25.71 18.52 -35.75
C SER A 456 -25.14 19.51 -36.77
N THR A 457 -25.58 20.78 -36.79
CA THR A 457 -25.10 21.76 -37.77
C THR A 457 -24.37 22.94 -37.15
N ASN A 458 -24.97 23.65 -36.19
CA ASN A 458 -24.41 24.89 -35.66
C ASN A 458 -23.26 24.63 -34.68
N ILE A 459 -23.51 23.80 -33.66
CA ILE A 459 -22.51 23.53 -32.62
C ILE A 459 -21.35 22.72 -33.21
N MET A 460 -21.63 21.69 -34.00
CA MET A 460 -20.58 20.92 -34.67
C MET A 460 -19.74 21.77 -35.65
N SER A 461 -20.33 22.77 -36.31
CA SER A 461 -19.56 23.72 -37.14
C SER A 461 -18.58 24.57 -36.29
N PHE A 462 -19.01 25.00 -35.10
CA PHE A 462 -18.15 25.72 -34.16
C PHE A 462 -17.06 24.82 -33.56
N ILE A 463 -17.39 23.58 -33.18
CA ILE A 463 -16.41 22.59 -32.71
C ILE A 463 -15.38 22.26 -33.78
N LYS A 464 -15.80 22.11 -35.04
CA LYS A 464 -14.88 21.92 -36.18
C LYS A 464 -13.95 23.10 -36.38
N ASP A 465 -14.42 24.33 -36.17
CA ASP A 465 -13.56 25.52 -36.20
C ASP A 465 -12.53 25.49 -35.08
N LEU A 466 -12.95 25.15 -33.85
CA LEU A 466 -12.04 25.01 -32.72
C LEU A 466 -10.99 23.92 -32.97
N CYS A 467 -11.39 22.74 -33.45
CA CYS A 467 -10.45 21.68 -33.84
C CYS A 467 -9.49 22.15 -34.92
N ALA A 468 -9.95 22.89 -35.92
CA ALA A 468 -9.06 23.43 -36.97
C ALA A 468 -8.05 24.46 -36.42
N GLN A 469 -8.45 25.27 -35.44
CA GLN A 469 -7.52 26.19 -34.77
C GLN A 469 -6.48 25.42 -33.95
N VAL A 470 -6.88 24.36 -33.25
CA VAL A 470 -5.95 23.46 -32.53
C VAL A 470 -5.02 22.75 -33.51
N ASP A 471 -5.53 22.34 -34.67
CA ASP A 471 -4.73 21.74 -35.73
C ASP A 471 -3.64 22.71 -36.21
N GLU A 472 -4.01 23.97 -36.46
CA GLU A 472 -3.07 25.00 -36.90
C GLU A 472 -2.03 25.37 -35.83
N ALA A 473 -2.46 25.53 -34.58
CA ALA A 473 -1.60 25.98 -33.48
C ALA A 473 -0.66 24.89 -32.95
N TYR A 474 -1.14 23.64 -32.85
CA TYR A 474 -0.47 22.59 -32.08
C TYR A 474 -0.15 21.33 -32.89
N ILE A 475 -1.04 20.89 -33.78
CA ILE A 475 -0.83 19.64 -34.53
C ILE A 475 0.10 19.84 -35.73
N ASN A 476 -0.06 20.94 -36.45
CA ASN A 476 0.75 21.27 -37.62
C ASN A 476 2.10 21.92 -37.25
N ASN A 477 2.32 22.22 -35.96
CA ASN A 477 3.54 22.81 -35.44
C ASN A 477 3.97 22.11 -34.12
N PRO A 478 4.40 20.85 -34.17
CA PRO A 478 4.79 20.09 -32.98
C PRO A 478 5.96 20.73 -32.22
N ASP A 479 6.84 21.46 -32.91
CA ASP A 479 7.95 22.19 -32.28
C ASP A 479 7.45 23.24 -31.26
N HIS A 480 6.32 23.90 -31.55
CA HIS A 480 5.69 24.85 -30.64
C HIS A 480 5.15 24.16 -29.37
N VAL A 481 4.55 22.98 -29.52
CA VAL A 481 4.11 22.17 -28.36
C VAL A 481 5.30 21.80 -27.48
N MET A 482 6.41 21.39 -28.10
CA MET A 482 7.63 21.05 -27.36
C MET A 482 8.28 22.26 -26.68
N GLU A 483 8.21 23.46 -27.27
CA GLU A 483 8.69 24.71 -26.63
C GLU A 483 7.87 25.07 -25.37
N VAL A 484 6.54 24.91 -25.43
CA VAL A 484 5.66 25.12 -24.28
C VAL A 484 5.99 24.14 -23.15
N ILE A 485 6.14 22.86 -23.50
CA ILE A 485 6.49 21.80 -22.54
C ILE A 485 7.87 22.05 -21.92
N ASP A 486 8.87 22.43 -22.72
CA ASP A 486 10.23 22.75 -22.27
C ASP A 486 10.23 23.86 -21.20
N GLY A 487 9.43 24.91 -21.42
CA GLY A 487 9.26 26.00 -20.47
C GLY A 487 8.68 25.52 -19.12
N VAL A 488 7.69 24.62 -19.15
CA VAL A 488 7.08 24.03 -17.95
C VAL A 488 8.07 23.12 -17.22
N VAL A 489 8.75 22.21 -17.93
CA VAL A 489 9.74 21.29 -17.36
C VAL A 489 10.89 22.06 -16.72
N THR A 490 11.40 23.09 -17.40
CA THR A 490 12.45 23.96 -16.87
C THR A 490 12.02 24.65 -15.58
N LYS A 491 10.78 25.16 -15.51
CA LYS A 491 10.25 25.80 -14.28
C LYS A 491 10.15 24.79 -13.14
N ALA A 492 9.62 23.60 -13.40
CA ALA A 492 9.46 22.56 -12.38
C ALA A 492 10.81 22.09 -11.80
N LEU A 493 11.79 21.84 -12.66
CA LEU A 493 13.13 21.42 -12.21
C LEU A 493 13.85 22.50 -11.37
N ASN A 494 13.61 23.79 -11.66
CA ASN A 494 14.17 24.91 -10.93
C ASN A 494 13.36 25.32 -9.67
N TYR A 495 12.29 24.60 -9.35
CA TYR A 495 11.50 24.90 -8.16
C TYR A 495 12.35 24.75 -6.89
N GLN A 496 12.33 25.77 -6.02
CA GLN A 496 13.13 25.78 -4.80
C GLN A 496 12.50 24.85 -3.75
N VAL A 497 13.27 23.88 -3.26
CA VAL A 497 12.83 22.92 -2.21
C VAL A 497 13.70 22.99 -0.96
N SER A 498 14.76 23.79 -0.96
CA SER A 498 15.59 24.01 0.22
C SER A 498 16.20 25.40 0.25
N ASP A 499 16.40 25.95 1.44
CA ASP A 499 17.10 27.21 1.65
C ASP A 499 18.63 27.07 1.59
N TYR A 500 19.14 25.84 1.61
CA TYR A 500 20.56 25.52 1.48
C TYR A 500 20.93 25.20 0.04
N LYS A 501 22.14 25.63 -0.35
CA LYS A 501 22.81 25.24 -1.60
C LYS A 501 23.15 23.75 -1.57
N CYS A 502 22.86 23.04 -2.65
CA CYS A 502 23.29 21.65 -2.82
C CYS A 502 24.80 21.61 -3.10
N THR A 503 25.62 21.34 -2.09
CA THR A 503 27.09 21.31 -2.24
C THR A 503 27.65 19.89 -2.33
N LYS A 504 27.16 18.96 -1.49
CA LYS A 504 27.74 17.61 -1.34
C LYS A 504 27.78 16.82 -2.65
N PHE A 505 26.65 16.77 -3.37
CA PHE A 505 26.56 16.11 -4.67
C PHE A 505 27.54 16.73 -5.70
N TYR A 506 27.49 18.05 -5.91
CA TYR A 506 28.29 18.71 -6.93
C TYR A 506 29.80 18.65 -6.63
N GLU A 507 30.20 18.82 -5.38
CA GLU A 507 31.61 18.66 -4.97
C GLU A 507 32.12 17.24 -5.27
N THR A 508 31.29 16.23 -5.01
CA THR A 508 31.61 14.83 -5.31
C THR A 508 31.72 14.58 -6.82
N MET A 509 30.89 15.23 -7.61
CA MET A 509 30.93 15.18 -9.08
C MET A 509 32.07 16.03 -9.69
N GLY A 510 32.81 16.80 -8.89
CA GLY A 510 33.83 17.72 -9.38
C GLY A 510 33.26 18.91 -10.16
N MET A 511 32.03 19.30 -9.83
CA MET A 511 31.25 20.37 -10.46
C MET A 511 30.95 21.48 -9.45
N GLU A 512 30.56 22.65 -9.95
CA GLU A 512 30.00 23.71 -9.11
C GLU A 512 28.48 23.70 -9.20
N SER A 513 27.82 23.77 -8.04
CA SER A 513 26.37 23.94 -7.99
C SER A 513 25.97 25.27 -8.62
N LYS A 514 24.98 25.20 -9.52
CA LYS A 514 24.50 26.33 -10.32
C LYS A 514 23.66 27.32 -9.50
N ASN A 515 23.04 26.84 -8.42
CA ASN A 515 22.02 27.57 -7.67
C ASN A 515 22.52 27.95 -6.25
N GLU A 516 22.15 29.12 -5.75
CA GLU A 516 22.47 29.53 -4.36
C GLU A 516 21.53 28.90 -3.33
N LYS A 517 20.38 28.39 -3.79
CA LYS A 517 19.40 27.64 -3.02
C LYS A 517 19.06 26.35 -3.77
N GLY A 518 18.73 25.31 -3.04
CA GLY A 518 18.53 23.99 -3.59
C GLY A 518 17.20 23.85 -4.33
N THR A 519 17.25 23.21 -5.49
CA THR A 519 16.12 23.01 -6.40
C THR A 519 15.65 21.56 -6.44
N LEU A 520 14.49 21.31 -7.05
CA LEU A 520 13.96 19.96 -7.26
C LEU A 520 14.92 19.11 -8.10
N GLU A 521 15.58 19.69 -9.11
CA GLU A 521 16.66 19.03 -9.87
C GLU A 521 17.82 18.62 -8.95
N ASP A 522 18.26 19.50 -8.05
CA ASP A 522 19.36 19.21 -7.12
C ASP A 522 18.99 18.07 -6.15
N ALA A 523 17.73 18.00 -5.72
CA ALA A 523 17.23 16.92 -4.87
C ALA A 523 17.23 15.59 -5.64
N ALA A 524 16.73 15.59 -6.88
CA ALA A 524 16.70 14.41 -7.74
C ALA A 524 18.10 13.83 -7.99
N TYR A 525 19.07 14.69 -8.32
CA TYR A 525 20.45 14.25 -8.52
C TYR A 525 21.06 13.65 -7.26
N THR A 526 20.81 14.26 -6.11
CA THR A 526 21.34 13.79 -4.83
C THR A 526 20.75 12.43 -4.48
N VAL A 527 19.43 12.25 -4.61
CA VAL A 527 18.75 10.96 -4.38
C VAL A 527 19.35 9.85 -5.26
N LEU A 528 19.44 10.09 -6.57
CA LEU A 528 19.94 9.08 -7.52
C LEU A 528 21.41 8.76 -7.29
N TYR A 529 22.22 9.77 -6.96
CA TYR A 529 23.63 9.55 -6.66
C TYR A 529 23.82 8.73 -5.38
N THR A 530 23.08 9.06 -4.33
CA THR A 530 23.16 8.39 -3.03
C THR A 530 22.79 6.91 -3.15
N LEU A 531 21.59 6.62 -3.67
CA LEU A 531 21.06 5.26 -3.83
C LEU A 531 22.03 4.35 -4.60
N TYR A 532 22.34 4.74 -5.85
CA TYR A 532 23.13 3.87 -6.72
C TYR A 532 24.58 3.71 -6.27
N ASN A 533 25.09 4.62 -5.45
CA ASN A 533 26.46 4.55 -4.98
C ASN A 533 26.59 3.81 -3.64
N ALA A 534 25.46 3.44 -3.00
CA ALA A 534 25.36 2.83 -1.67
C ALA A 534 26.14 3.61 -0.60
N ASP A 535 25.92 4.92 -0.59
CA ASP A 535 26.46 5.87 0.40
C ASP A 535 25.31 6.71 0.96
N GLU A 536 24.43 6.03 1.70
CA GLU A 536 23.14 6.51 2.18
C GLU A 536 23.25 7.16 3.58
N ASP A 537 24.40 7.78 3.87
CA ASP A 537 24.56 8.64 5.04
C ASP A 537 24.36 10.12 4.69
N ILE A 538 23.14 10.60 4.89
CA ILE A 538 22.81 12.03 4.75
C ILE A 538 22.96 12.82 6.06
N SER A 539 23.51 12.24 7.14
CA SER A 539 23.53 12.92 8.45
C SER A 539 24.32 14.24 8.48
N ASP A 540 25.24 14.45 7.54
CA ASP A 540 25.96 15.71 7.35
C ASP A 540 25.48 16.54 6.13
N ASP A 541 24.50 16.04 5.37
CA ASP A 541 23.93 16.73 4.21
C ASP A 541 22.78 17.65 4.63
N LYS A 542 23.12 18.92 4.93
CA LYS A 542 22.13 19.93 5.31
C LYS A 542 21.08 20.19 4.23
N PHE A 543 21.45 20.06 2.95
CA PHE A 543 20.52 20.29 1.85
C PHE A 543 19.44 19.20 1.86
N MET A 544 19.82 17.92 1.88
CA MET A 544 18.85 16.84 1.85
C MET A 544 17.99 16.78 3.12
N ASN A 545 18.56 17.05 4.29
CA ASN A 545 17.77 17.14 5.54
C ASN A 545 16.75 18.30 5.50
N ASP A 546 17.08 19.45 4.88
CA ASP A 546 16.13 20.55 4.71
C ASP A 546 15.02 20.20 3.71
N VAL A 547 15.33 19.43 2.65
CA VAL A 547 14.33 18.91 1.71
C VAL A 547 13.35 17.96 2.41
N LEU A 548 13.84 17.05 3.26
CA LEU A 548 12.95 16.18 4.05
C LEU A 548 12.07 17.00 4.99
N ASP A 549 12.64 17.97 5.71
CA ASP A 549 11.88 18.87 6.59
C ASP A 549 10.87 19.75 5.83
N TYR A 550 11.17 20.14 4.59
CA TYR A 550 10.27 20.88 3.69
C TYR A 550 8.95 20.13 3.48
N PHE A 551 9.02 18.82 3.27
CA PHE A 551 7.84 18.01 3.02
C PHE A 551 7.20 17.46 4.30
N GLU A 552 7.98 17.11 5.34
CA GLU A 552 7.44 16.50 6.56
C GLU A 552 6.80 17.51 7.52
N ASN A 553 7.43 18.68 7.71
CA ASN A 553 7.13 19.55 8.85
C ASN A 553 6.74 20.98 8.45
N ARG A 554 6.76 21.29 7.15
CA ARG A 554 6.41 22.61 6.58
C ARG A 554 5.29 22.46 5.55
N ASP A 555 4.83 23.59 4.99
CA ASP A 555 3.80 23.62 3.95
C ASP A 555 4.31 23.17 2.56
N GLY A 556 5.41 22.41 2.48
CA GLY A 556 6.11 22.18 1.21
C GLY A 556 5.30 21.46 0.15
N ALA A 557 4.46 20.49 0.54
CA ALA A 557 3.54 19.83 -0.39
C ALA A 557 2.49 20.81 -0.97
N LYS A 558 1.93 21.66 -0.10
CA LYS A 558 0.94 22.68 -0.48
C LYS A 558 1.54 23.74 -1.38
N GLU A 559 2.74 24.21 -1.07
CA GLU A 559 3.46 25.19 -1.88
C GLU A 559 3.82 24.63 -3.26
N LEU A 560 4.29 23.38 -3.33
CA LEU A 560 4.61 22.70 -4.59
C LEU A 560 3.36 22.48 -5.46
N ILE A 561 2.26 21.98 -4.89
CA ILE A 561 1.00 21.78 -5.62
C ILE A 561 0.47 23.11 -6.15
N ASN A 562 0.47 24.16 -5.34
CA ASN A 562 0.05 25.48 -5.80
C ASN A 562 0.94 26.01 -6.93
N PHE A 563 2.25 25.80 -6.84
CA PHE A 563 3.17 26.15 -7.91
C PHE A 563 2.87 25.39 -9.22
N LEU A 564 2.57 24.10 -9.16
CA LEU A 564 2.24 23.29 -10.34
C LEU A 564 0.92 23.72 -10.96
N ILE A 565 -0.12 23.94 -10.13
CA ILE A 565 -1.42 24.46 -10.56
C ILE A 565 -1.27 25.83 -11.21
N ASP A 566 -0.51 26.73 -10.58
CA ASP A 566 -0.28 28.07 -11.12
C ASP A 566 0.54 28.01 -12.42
N THR A 567 1.48 27.08 -12.56
CA THR A 567 2.24 26.86 -13.80
C THR A 567 1.30 26.36 -14.91
N LEU A 568 0.49 25.34 -14.65
CA LEU A 568 -0.48 24.81 -15.60
C LEU A 568 -1.51 25.87 -16.02
N LEU A 569 -2.10 26.58 -15.05
CA LEU A 569 -3.12 27.59 -15.33
C LEU A 569 -2.53 28.79 -16.08
N ASN A 570 -1.46 29.38 -15.56
CA ASN A 570 -0.95 30.63 -16.11
C ASN A 570 -0.15 30.43 -17.40
N ASP A 571 0.68 29.39 -17.49
CA ASP A 571 1.57 29.21 -18.63
C ASP A 571 0.93 28.39 -19.75
N VAL A 572 0.14 27.37 -19.42
CA VAL A 572 -0.44 26.45 -20.42
C VAL A 572 -1.87 26.82 -20.77
N ILE A 573 -2.77 26.91 -19.79
CA ILE A 573 -4.18 27.14 -20.07
C ILE A 573 -4.42 28.58 -20.51
N GLU A 574 -4.05 29.55 -19.69
CA GLU A 574 -4.30 30.96 -19.96
C GLU A 574 -3.27 31.55 -20.91
N GLY A 575 -1.99 31.35 -20.60
CA GLY A 575 -0.86 31.94 -21.34
C GLY A 575 -0.70 31.41 -22.76
N GLU A 576 -1.08 30.15 -23.00
CA GLU A 576 -0.87 29.48 -24.29
C GLU A 576 -2.20 29.13 -24.98
N ILE A 577 -3.04 28.27 -24.39
CA ILE A 577 -4.24 27.74 -25.08
C ILE A 577 -5.32 28.82 -25.28
N LEU A 578 -5.76 29.47 -24.21
CA LEU A 578 -6.87 30.42 -24.27
C LEU A 578 -6.48 31.76 -24.92
N SER A 579 -5.21 32.16 -24.80
CA SER A 579 -4.69 33.38 -25.43
C SER A 579 -4.53 33.21 -26.95
N THR A 580 -4.14 32.00 -27.41
CA THR A 580 -3.91 31.68 -28.82
C THR A 580 -5.21 31.46 -29.58
N LEU A 581 -6.12 30.66 -29.03
CA LEU A 581 -7.37 30.30 -29.70
C LEU A 581 -8.35 31.49 -29.76
N GLN A 582 -9.05 31.62 -30.87
CA GLN A 582 -9.99 32.70 -31.17
C GLN A 582 -11.44 32.24 -31.03
N PHE A 583 -12.22 33.00 -30.26
CA PHE A 583 -13.65 32.77 -30.11
C PHE A 583 -14.39 33.36 -31.33
N ASN A 584 -14.80 32.48 -32.24
CA ASN A 584 -15.47 32.83 -33.49
C ASN A 584 -16.97 32.42 -33.46
N PRO A 585 -17.84 33.12 -32.72
CA PRO A 585 -19.24 32.73 -32.60
C PRO A 585 -19.99 32.81 -33.93
N GLY A 586 -19.48 33.52 -34.94
CA GLY A 586 -20.00 33.48 -36.30
C GLY A 586 -19.93 32.08 -36.93
N LYS A 587 -19.04 31.21 -36.47
CA LYS A 587 -18.92 29.80 -36.91
C LYS A 587 -20.04 28.91 -36.41
N LEU A 588 -20.83 29.37 -35.43
CA LEU A 588 -22.13 28.76 -35.12
C LEU A 588 -23.10 28.90 -36.29
N PHE A 589 -22.86 29.76 -37.29
CA PHE A 589 -23.75 29.94 -38.44
C PHE A 589 -23.00 29.55 -39.73
N PRO A 590 -23.05 28.26 -40.12
CA PRO A 590 -22.22 27.71 -41.18
C PRO A 590 -22.36 28.50 -42.50
N ALA A 591 -21.25 28.62 -43.24
CA ALA A 591 -21.24 29.32 -44.52
C ALA A 591 -22.26 28.70 -45.51
N GLY A 592 -23.04 29.54 -46.18
CA GLY A 592 -24.09 29.10 -47.12
C GLY A 592 -25.43 28.72 -46.46
N SER A 593 -25.52 28.70 -45.13
CA SER A 593 -26.79 28.61 -44.41
C SER A 593 -27.60 29.91 -44.53
N VAL A 594 -28.92 29.84 -44.31
CA VAL A 594 -29.79 31.02 -44.28
C VAL A 594 -29.46 31.99 -43.14
N THR A 595 -28.72 31.53 -42.13
CA THR A 595 -28.25 32.29 -40.98
C THR A 595 -26.82 32.82 -41.13
N SER A 596 -26.10 32.48 -42.21
CA SER A 596 -24.71 32.92 -42.44
C SER A 596 -24.48 34.45 -42.36
N PRO A 597 -25.39 35.33 -42.83
CA PRO A 597 -25.26 36.78 -42.63
C PRO A 597 -25.28 37.21 -41.15
N ILE A 598 -25.98 36.44 -40.30
CA ILE A 598 -25.98 36.66 -38.84
C ILE A 598 -24.58 36.40 -38.30
N GLY A 599 -23.93 35.30 -38.71
CA GLY A 599 -22.56 34.97 -38.27
C GLY A 599 -21.54 36.06 -38.60
N VAL A 600 -21.56 36.61 -39.82
CA VAL A 600 -20.64 37.70 -40.22
C VAL A 600 -20.83 38.95 -39.37
N VAL A 601 -22.08 39.31 -39.06
CA VAL A 601 -22.37 40.46 -38.19
C VAL A 601 -21.93 40.18 -36.76
N THR A 602 -22.14 38.96 -36.26
CA THR A 602 -21.71 38.54 -34.93
C THR A 602 -20.20 38.66 -34.77
N ASP A 603 -19.39 38.16 -35.71
CA ASP A 603 -17.93 38.26 -35.62
C ASP A 603 -17.43 39.72 -35.65
N ILE A 604 -18.04 40.58 -36.48
CA ILE A 604 -17.73 42.02 -36.49
C ILE A 604 -18.05 42.67 -35.14
N ILE A 605 -19.20 42.32 -34.54
CA ILE A 605 -19.59 42.81 -33.22
C ILE A 605 -18.59 42.34 -32.16
N MET A 606 -18.16 41.08 -32.19
CA MET A 606 -17.16 40.56 -31.25
C MET A 606 -15.82 41.27 -31.40
N GLN A 607 -15.33 41.48 -32.62
CA GLN A 607 -14.11 42.26 -32.82
C GLN A 607 -14.22 43.68 -32.29
N ILE A 608 -15.39 44.33 -32.40
CA ILE A 608 -15.60 45.66 -31.82
C ILE A 608 -15.64 45.59 -30.29
N LEU A 609 -16.38 44.65 -29.71
CA LEU A 609 -16.55 44.48 -28.27
C LEU A 609 -15.20 44.21 -27.58
N PHE A 610 -14.39 43.34 -28.18
CA PHE A 610 -13.09 42.93 -27.65
C PHE A 610 -11.91 43.70 -28.27
N ARG A 611 -12.17 44.88 -28.86
CA ARG A 611 -11.15 45.81 -29.42
C ARG A 611 -10.13 45.15 -30.35
N GLY A 612 -10.57 44.17 -31.13
CA GLY A 612 -9.77 43.45 -32.09
C GLY A 612 -9.07 42.20 -31.55
N ASN A 613 -9.30 41.80 -30.30
CA ASN A 613 -8.75 40.57 -29.72
C ASN A 613 -9.84 39.69 -29.07
N PRO A 614 -10.62 38.94 -29.87
CA PRO A 614 -11.64 38.01 -29.36
C PRO A 614 -11.04 36.64 -28.96
N SER A 615 -9.84 36.59 -28.36
CA SER A 615 -9.30 35.33 -27.82
C SER A 615 -10.26 34.72 -26.80
N TYR A 616 -10.22 33.40 -26.65
CA TYR A 616 -11.03 32.71 -25.63
C TYR A 616 -10.73 33.28 -24.23
N GLU A 617 -9.48 33.61 -23.93
CA GLU A 617 -9.07 34.28 -22.69
C GLU A 617 -9.89 35.56 -22.47
N ASN A 618 -9.87 36.50 -23.41
CA ASN A 618 -10.58 37.78 -23.27
C ASN A 618 -12.09 37.62 -23.14
N VAL A 619 -12.67 36.67 -23.89
CA VAL A 619 -14.11 36.38 -23.85
C VAL A 619 -14.50 35.78 -22.50
N ILE A 620 -13.79 34.73 -22.06
CA ILE A 620 -14.02 34.06 -20.79
C ILE A 620 -13.88 35.05 -19.65
N TYR A 621 -12.76 35.78 -19.56
CA TYR A 621 -12.53 36.73 -18.48
C TYR A 621 -13.50 37.91 -18.49
N SER A 622 -14.05 38.30 -19.64
CA SER A 622 -15.14 39.31 -19.67
C SER A 622 -16.46 38.80 -19.11
N VAL A 623 -16.71 37.49 -19.15
CA VAL A 623 -17.85 36.84 -18.49
C VAL A 623 -17.56 36.62 -17.02
N LEU A 624 -16.39 36.04 -16.68
CA LEU A 624 -16.02 35.73 -15.31
C LEU A 624 -15.98 36.99 -14.43
N ASN A 625 -15.48 38.11 -14.95
CA ASN A 625 -15.46 39.40 -14.22
C ASN A 625 -16.86 39.96 -13.88
N LEU A 626 -17.94 39.42 -14.46
CA LEU A 626 -19.32 39.78 -14.12
C LEU A 626 -19.91 38.87 -13.04
N LEU A 627 -19.27 37.74 -12.75
CA LEU A 627 -19.67 36.80 -11.72
C LEU A 627 -19.18 37.24 -10.33
N PRO A 628 -19.75 36.70 -9.24
CA PRO A 628 -19.20 36.90 -7.91
C PRO A 628 -17.71 36.53 -7.83
N GLU A 629 -16.98 37.14 -6.89
CA GLU A 629 -15.52 36.98 -6.72
C GLU A 629 -15.06 35.50 -6.73
N LYS A 630 -15.81 34.60 -6.10
CA LYS A 630 -15.52 33.15 -6.10
C LYS A 630 -15.53 32.48 -7.48
N TYR A 631 -16.06 33.13 -8.51
CA TYR A 631 -16.10 32.64 -9.89
C TYR A 631 -15.46 33.64 -10.89
N SER A 632 -14.67 34.61 -10.41
CA SER A 632 -14.14 35.69 -11.26
C SER A 632 -12.87 35.33 -12.05
N SER A 633 -12.29 34.16 -11.81
CA SER A 633 -11.14 33.61 -12.55
C SER A 633 -11.21 32.09 -12.58
N ILE A 634 -10.46 31.46 -13.49
CA ILE A 634 -10.36 29.99 -13.55
C ILE A 634 -9.78 29.45 -12.24
N ARG A 635 -8.76 30.12 -11.68
CA ARG A 635 -8.19 29.80 -10.36
C ARG A 635 -9.23 29.88 -9.23
N ASN A 636 -10.08 30.91 -9.20
CA ASN A 636 -11.12 31.04 -8.17
C ASN A 636 -12.20 29.96 -8.31
N ILE A 637 -12.55 29.59 -9.55
CA ILE A 637 -13.46 28.47 -9.83
C ILE A 637 -12.84 27.16 -9.33
N LEU A 638 -11.58 26.89 -9.67
CA LEU A 638 -10.86 25.70 -9.23
C LEU A 638 -10.77 25.63 -7.71
N ASN A 639 -10.46 26.76 -7.05
CA ASN A 639 -10.45 26.84 -5.60
C ASN A 639 -11.83 26.52 -5.02
N THR A 640 -12.86 27.21 -5.50
CA THR A 640 -14.23 27.08 -4.96
C THR A 640 -14.86 25.71 -5.20
N VAL A 641 -14.56 25.07 -6.34
CA VAL A 641 -15.24 23.83 -6.77
C VAL A 641 -14.44 22.58 -6.42
N VAL A 642 -13.12 22.70 -6.27
CA VAL A 642 -12.22 21.55 -6.09
C VAL A 642 -11.32 21.73 -4.87
N ILE A 643 -10.47 22.74 -4.83
CA ILE A 643 -9.38 22.79 -3.83
C ILE A 643 -9.91 23.07 -2.43
N ASP A 644 -10.75 24.09 -2.25
CA ASP A 644 -11.31 24.46 -0.94
C ASP A 644 -12.25 23.37 -0.39
N GLU A 645 -12.80 22.53 -1.27
CA GLU A 645 -13.73 21.46 -0.90
C GLU A 645 -12.99 20.15 -0.54
N TYR A 646 -11.88 19.83 -1.23
CA TYR A 646 -11.25 18.51 -1.15
C TYR A 646 -9.79 18.51 -0.65
N MET A 647 -9.07 19.64 -0.71
CA MET A 647 -7.66 19.74 -0.32
C MET A 647 -7.50 20.49 1.01
N THR A 648 -7.90 19.84 2.11
CA THR A 648 -7.70 20.34 3.49
C THR A 648 -6.22 20.33 3.86
N GLN A 649 -5.84 21.00 4.96
CA GLN A 649 -4.44 20.97 5.44
C GLN A 649 -3.98 19.53 5.75
N SER A 650 -4.85 18.70 6.33
CA SER A 650 -4.54 17.28 6.58
C SER A 650 -4.26 16.46 5.32
N GLN A 651 -4.85 16.82 4.17
CA GLN A 651 -4.49 16.21 2.89
C GLN A 651 -3.08 16.62 2.42
N TYR A 652 -2.75 17.91 2.52
CA TYR A 652 -1.40 18.39 2.19
C TYR A 652 -0.33 17.75 3.07
N ASP A 653 -0.57 17.67 4.38
CA ASP A 653 0.35 17.05 5.33
C ASP A 653 0.57 15.56 5.00
N SER A 654 -0.49 14.85 4.58
CA SER A 654 -0.37 13.45 4.14
C SER A 654 0.49 13.31 2.88
N ILE A 655 0.29 14.17 1.89
CA ILE A 655 1.09 14.17 0.66
C ILE A 655 2.56 14.47 0.97
N GLY A 656 2.81 15.46 1.84
CA GLY A 656 4.15 15.82 2.31
C GLY A 656 4.84 14.66 3.02
N TYR A 657 4.13 14.00 3.95
CA TYR A 657 4.63 12.81 4.63
C TYR A 657 4.99 11.68 3.64
N THR A 658 4.11 11.38 2.67
CA THR A 658 4.40 10.33 1.67
C THR A 658 5.61 10.68 0.82
N ALA A 659 5.72 11.93 0.34
CA ALA A 659 6.86 12.38 -0.45
C ALA A 659 8.18 12.25 0.32
N ALA A 660 8.20 12.71 1.58
CA ALA A 660 9.38 12.62 2.41
C ALA A 660 9.77 11.18 2.75
N ARG A 661 8.79 10.32 3.08
CA ARG A 661 9.03 8.88 3.32
C ARG A 661 9.72 8.22 2.14
N MET A 662 9.28 8.54 0.92
CA MET A 662 9.89 8.01 -0.30
C MET A 662 11.30 8.52 -0.52
N ILE A 663 11.52 9.84 -0.39
CA ILE A 663 12.86 10.42 -0.52
C ILE A 663 13.79 9.79 0.51
N ARG A 664 13.35 9.71 1.78
CA ARG A 664 14.08 9.13 2.90
C ARG A 664 14.51 7.69 2.61
N SER A 665 13.59 6.86 2.12
CA SER A 665 13.89 5.47 1.77
C SER A 665 14.91 5.30 0.64
N LEU A 666 15.21 6.35 -0.13
CA LEU A 666 16.18 6.32 -1.22
C LEU A 666 17.53 6.98 -0.85
N VAL A 667 17.62 7.54 0.36
CA VAL A 667 18.82 8.29 0.81
C VAL A 667 19.29 7.93 2.22
N GLU A 668 18.55 7.10 2.95
CA GLU A 668 18.91 6.58 4.26
C GLU A 668 18.86 5.05 4.25
N ASP A 669 20.00 4.44 4.54
CA ASP A 669 20.08 3.01 4.84
C ASP A 669 19.83 2.78 6.33
N THR A 670 18.99 1.79 6.62
CA THR A 670 18.66 1.36 7.99
C THR A 670 18.87 -0.13 8.20
N ASN A 671 19.27 -0.89 7.17
CA ASN A 671 19.38 -2.33 7.23
C ASN A 671 20.40 -2.88 6.21
N PRO A 672 21.65 -3.17 6.65
CA PRO A 672 22.11 -3.32 8.03
C PRO A 672 22.41 -1.97 8.71
N ALA A 673 22.99 -2.00 9.92
CA ALA A 673 23.23 -0.77 10.69
C ALA A 673 24.35 0.10 10.09
N GLU A 674 25.16 -0.47 9.20
CA GLU A 674 26.10 0.24 8.37
C GLU A 674 25.35 1.17 7.40
N LYS A 675 25.85 2.40 7.20
CA LYS A 675 25.21 3.35 6.27
C LYS A 675 25.82 3.35 4.86
N SER A 676 26.76 2.44 4.63
CA SER A 676 27.42 2.24 3.34
C SER A 676 27.90 0.81 3.23
N ASP A 677 27.44 0.16 2.16
CA ASP A 677 27.63 -1.27 1.94
C ASP A 677 28.75 -1.63 0.97
N LEU A 678 29.60 -0.64 0.67
CA LEU A 678 30.71 -0.81 -0.25
C LEU A 678 31.79 -1.74 0.31
N ASN A 679 32.04 -1.70 1.62
CA ASN A 679 33.10 -2.49 2.27
C ASN A 679 32.63 -2.96 3.65
N VAL A 680 32.01 -4.15 3.70
CA VAL A 680 31.37 -4.66 4.91
C VAL A 680 31.92 -6.04 5.27
N THR A 681 32.13 -6.26 6.57
CA THR A 681 32.42 -7.59 7.13
C THR A 681 31.19 -8.07 7.90
N ILE A 682 30.49 -9.03 7.32
CA ILE A 682 29.33 -9.67 7.94
C ILE A 682 29.79 -10.89 8.73
N VAL A 683 29.23 -11.07 9.93
CA VAL A 683 29.52 -12.22 10.77
C VAL A 683 28.21 -12.89 11.18
N TYR A 684 27.94 -14.06 10.62
CA TYR A 684 26.91 -14.96 11.14
C TYR A 684 27.52 -15.82 12.25
N ASP A 685 26.97 -15.73 13.46
CA ASP A 685 27.44 -16.45 14.67
C ASP A 685 26.29 -17.20 15.37
N GLY A 686 25.27 -17.58 14.60
CA GLY A 686 24.04 -18.19 15.06
C GLY A 686 22.85 -17.23 15.14
N PRO A 687 21.68 -17.73 15.58
CA PRO A 687 20.46 -16.93 15.68
C PRO A 687 20.59 -15.72 16.60
N VAL A 688 20.00 -14.60 16.19
CA VAL A 688 19.90 -13.36 16.97
C VAL A 688 18.50 -13.19 17.54
N GLU A 689 18.34 -12.31 18.54
CA GLU A 689 17.01 -11.98 19.05
C GLU A 689 16.26 -11.15 17.99
N PRO A 690 15.13 -11.63 17.45
CA PRO A 690 14.38 -10.89 16.45
C PRO A 690 13.76 -9.63 17.06
N GLU A 691 13.63 -8.58 16.27
CA GLU A 691 12.82 -7.42 16.67
C GLU A 691 11.35 -7.85 16.77
N VAL A 692 10.68 -7.56 17.88
CA VAL A 692 9.30 -8.01 18.16
C VAL A 692 8.41 -6.79 18.37
N THR A 693 7.67 -6.37 17.35
CA THR A 693 6.80 -5.18 17.39
C THR A 693 5.40 -5.49 16.83
N GLN A 694 4.48 -4.54 16.97
CA GLN A 694 3.18 -4.62 16.31
C GLN A 694 3.28 -4.32 14.80
N ASP A 695 4.23 -3.47 14.41
CA ASP A 695 4.43 -3.07 13.00
C ASP A 695 4.90 -4.24 12.14
N ASN A 696 5.83 -5.06 12.65
CA ASN A 696 6.22 -6.31 12.00
C ASN A 696 5.30 -7.50 12.33
N MET A 697 4.22 -7.24 13.07
CA MET A 697 3.16 -8.19 13.45
C MET A 697 3.62 -9.43 14.23
N ARG A 698 4.83 -9.42 14.80
CA ARG A 698 5.26 -10.46 15.74
C ARG A 698 4.58 -10.32 17.10
N LEU A 699 4.25 -9.10 17.49
CA LEU A 699 3.24 -8.86 18.52
C LEU A 699 1.85 -8.81 17.86
N PRO A 700 0.81 -9.31 18.54
CA PRO A 700 -0.57 -9.11 18.11
C PRO A 700 -0.88 -7.63 17.86
N SER A 701 -1.41 -7.38 16.67
CA SER A 701 -1.85 -6.06 16.22
C SER A 701 -3.34 -6.08 15.88
N ASN A 702 -3.93 -4.92 15.62
CA ASN A 702 -5.36 -4.79 15.30
C ASN A 702 -6.27 -5.42 16.36
N ILE A 703 -5.93 -5.22 17.65
CA ILE A 703 -6.68 -5.83 18.75
C ILE A 703 -7.99 -5.06 18.97
N GLY A 704 -9.07 -5.58 18.39
CA GLY A 704 -10.42 -5.03 18.52
C GLY A 704 -11.28 -5.86 19.48
N THR A 705 -12.18 -5.20 20.20
CA THR A 705 -13.22 -5.89 20.99
C THR A 705 -14.62 -5.39 20.64
N THR A 706 -15.60 -6.29 20.69
CA THR A 706 -16.98 -6.03 20.26
C THR A 706 -17.98 -6.77 21.16
N PHE A 707 -19.26 -6.40 21.07
CA PHE A 707 -20.37 -7.22 21.57
C PHE A 707 -20.83 -8.14 20.44
N THR A 708 -21.03 -9.43 20.73
CA THR A 708 -21.51 -10.43 19.74
C THR A 708 -22.78 -11.15 20.18
N GLY A 709 -23.03 -11.17 21.48
CA GLY A 709 -24.21 -11.72 22.13
C GLY A 709 -24.54 -10.89 23.37
N ASP A 710 -24.90 -11.56 24.47
CA ASP A 710 -25.21 -10.91 25.75
C ASP A 710 -23.98 -10.20 26.36
N ALA A 711 -23.99 -8.87 26.33
CA ALA A 711 -22.92 -8.01 26.86
C ALA A 711 -22.61 -8.22 28.35
N SER A 712 -23.51 -8.85 29.11
CA SER A 712 -23.32 -9.15 30.54
C SER A 712 -22.56 -10.45 30.78
N THR A 713 -22.45 -11.33 29.77
CA THR A 713 -21.85 -12.67 29.91
C THR A 713 -20.87 -13.06 28.80
N GLU A 714 -20.76 -12.26 27.74
CA GLU A 714 -19.95 -12.53 26.56
C GLU A 714 -19.10 -11.33 26.09
N ARG A 715 -17.94 -11.63 25.49
CA ARG A 715 -17.09 -10.67 24.77
C ARG A 715 -16.41 -11.34 23.59
N SER A 716 -16.29 -10.64 22.46
CA SER A 716 -15.46 -11.09 21.34
C SER A 716 -14.25 -10.18 21.11
N ILE A 717 -13.17 -10.78 20.62
CA ILE A 717 -11.89 -10.15 20.36
C ILE A 717 -11.39 -10.61 18.99
N ASN A 718 -10.81 -9.71 18.20
CA ASN A 718 -10.02 -10.04 17.02
C ASN A 718 -8.61 -9.47 17.12
N TRP A 719 -7.67 -10.07 16.42
CA TRP A 719 -6.32 -9.53 16.24
C TRP A 719 -5.67 -10.16 15.01
N TYR A 720 -4.53 -9.60 14.62
CA TYR A 720 -3.70 -10.11 13.55
C TYR A 720 -2.28 -10.39 14.05
N THR A 721 -1.64 -11.38 13.43
CA THR A 721 -0.22 -11.66 13.61
C THR A 721 0.42 -11.95 12.25
N LYS A 722 1.75 -11.97 12.23
CA LYS A 722 2.55 -12.34 11.07
C LYS A 722 2.17 -13.72 10.52
N TYR A 723 2.28 -13.94 9.20
CA TYR A 723 1.88 -15.18 8.50
C TYR A 723 2.45 -16.48 9.10
N SER A 724 3.63 -16.41 9.69
CA SER A 724 4.35 -17.52 10.32
C SER A 724 3.79 -17.91 11.70
N LEU A 725 3.10 -16.99 12.38
CA LEU A 725 2.53 -17.16 13.72
C LEU A 725 1.11 -17.73 13.66
N LYS A 726 1.01 -19.05 13.67
CA LYS A 726 -0.26 -19.77 13.44
C LYS A 726 -1.09 -19.96 14.72
N ASN A 727 -0.50 -19.78 15.90
CA ASN A 727 -1.17 -20.00 17.18
C ASN A 727 -2.04 -18.78 17.53
N SER A 728 -3.20 -19.04 18.15
CA SER A 728 -4.13 -18.01 18.64
C SER A 728 -4.27 -18.12 20.16
N ASP A 729 -3.17 -17.99 20.89
CA ASP A 729 -3.20 -18.17 22.34
C ASP A 729 -3.80 -16.96 23.03
N ILE A 730 -4.61 -17.22 24.06
CA ILE A 730 -5.24 -16.19 24.88
C ILE A 730 -5.21 -16.61 26.34
N GLN A 731 -4.89 -15.65 27.21
CA GLN A 731 -4.93 -15.83 28.65
C GLN A 731 -5.91 -14.82 29.24
N ILE A 732 -6.72 -15.29 30.19
CA ILE A 732 -7.73 -14.48 30.88
C ILE A 732 -7.53 -14.66 32.39
N ALA A 733 -7.58 -13.56 33.13
CA ALA A 733 -7.51 -13.54 34.58
C ALA A 733 -8.64 -12.68 35.17
N GLU A 734 -8.95 -12.91 36.44
CA GLU A 734 -9.76 -11.95 37.20
C GLU A 734 -9.01 -10.61 37.26
N TYR A 735 -9.76 -9.49 37.26
CA TYR A 735 -9.15 -8.16 37.21
C TYR A 735 -8.22 -7.88 38.39
N SER A 736 -7.06 -7.32 38.07
CA SER A 736 -6.07 -6.76 38.98
C SER A 736 -5.34 -5.66 38.23
N GLU A 737 -4.90 -4.60 38.92
CA GLU A 737 -4.05 -3.56 38.32
C GLU A 737 -2.73 -4.16 37.79
N ASN A 738 -2.26 -5.25 38.40
CA ASN A 738 -1.08 -5.99 37.98
C ASN A 738 -1.46 -7.48 37.83
N PRO A 739 -2.10 -7.88 36.72
CA PRO A 739 -2.59 -9.24 36.57
C PRO A 739 -1.43 -10.23 36.44
N THR A 740 -1.57 -11.38 37.08
CA THR A 740 -0.70 -12.54 36.82
C THR A 740 -1.50 -13.52 35.97
N PHE A 741 -1.07 -13.71 34.72
CA PHE A 741 -1.71 -14.67 33.83
C PHE A 741 -1.24 -16.10 34.11
N ALA A 742 -2.17 -17.04 34.04
CA ALA A 742 -1.93 -18.48 34.13
C ALA A 742 -2.73 -19.19 33.05
N ASP A 743 -2.33 -20.41 32.69
CA ASP A 743 -2.99 -21.19 31.62
C ASP A 743 -4.40 -21.68 32.00
N LYS A 744 -4.82 -21.44 33.25
CA LYS A 744 -6.14 -21.82 33.75
C LYS A 744 -7.10 -20.64 33.66
N LEU A 745 -8.16 -20.79 32.89
CA LEU A 745 -9.25 -19.82 32.79
C LEU A 745 -9.97 -19.61 34.14
N PRO A 746 -10.52 -18.40 34.39
CA PRO A 746 -11.39 -18.15 35.53
C PRO A 746 -12.59 -19.11 35.56
N LYS A 747 -13.12 -19.36 36.76
CA LYS A 747 -14.21 -20.34 36.93
C LYS A 747 -15.45 -19.94 36.12
N GLY A 748 -15.86 -20.80 35.19
CA GLY A 748 -17.05 -20.63 34.37
C GLY A 748 -16.79 -20.00 33.00
N VAL A 749 -15.64 -19.34 32.84
CA VAL A 749 -15.21 -18.72 31.58
C VAL A 749 -14.80 -19.80 30.59
N LYS A 750 -15.28 -19.66 29.35
CA LYS A 750 -14.92 -20.51 28.21
C LYS A 750 -14.44 -19.62 27.07
N VAL A 751 -13.50 -20.14 26.30
CA VAL A 751 -12.92 -19.44 25.15
C VAL A 751 -13.01 -20.36 23.94
N SER A 752 -13.45 -19.81 22.82
CA SER A 752 -13.35 -20.43 21.49
C SER A 752 -12.52 -19.52 20.60
N THR A 753 -11.48 -20.04 19.94
CA THR A 753 -10.63 -19.26 19.03
C THR A 753 -10.68 -19.82 17.62
N THR A 754 -10.45 -18.95 16.63
CA THR A 754 -10.20 -19.33 15.24
C THR A 754 -8.98 -18.60 14.71
N SER A 755 -8.27 -19.22 13.76
CA SER A 755 -7.16 -18.64 13.02
C SER A 755 -7.32 -18.92 11.54
N GLU A 756 -7.07 -17.93 10.70
CA GLU A 756 -7.05 -18.07 9.25
C GLU A 756 -5.91 -17.27 8.64
N LEU A 757 -5.18 -17.87 7.70
CA LEU A 757 -4.22 -17.16 6.86
C LEU A 757 -5.01 -16.37 5.81
N VAL A 758 -4.84 -15.05 5.78
CA VAL A 758 -5.54 -14.15 4.87
C VAL A 758 -4.55 -13.26 4.15
N LYS A 759 -4.86 -12.92 2.89
CA LYS A 759 -4.12 -11.93 2.12
C LYS A 759 -4.76 -10.56 2.33
N ARG A 760 -3.93 -9.60 2.69
CA ARG A 760 -4.28 -8.20 2.91
C ARG A 760 -3.58 -7.34 1.87
N GLU A 761 -4.13 -6.16 1.64
CA GLU A 761 -3.61 -5.26 0.61
C GLU A 761 -3.31 -3.88 1.20
N TYR A 762 -2.45 -3.13 0.55
CA TYR A 762 -2.24 -1.71 0.81
C TYR A 762 -1.64 -1.05 -0.43
N PRO A 763 -1.90 0.24 -0.69
CA PRO A 763 -1.27 0.95 -1.80
C PRO A 763 0.21 1.18 -1.52
N GLY A 764 1.06 1.03 -2.54
CA GLY A 764 2.47 1.37 -2.46
C GLY A 764 2.72 2.87 -2.50
N VAL A 765 1.81 3.63 -3.13
CA VAL A 765 1.78 5.10 -3.10
C VAL A 765 0.41 5.54 -2.60
N ASP A 766 0.37 6.22 -1.46
CA ASP A 766 -0.86 6.77 -0.88
C ASP A 766 -0.80 8.31 -0.89
N LEU A 767 -1.67 8.92 -1.70
CA LEU A 767 -1.86 10.38 -1.73
C LEU A 767 -3.06 10.82 -0.87
N GLY A 768 -3.45 10.00 0.09
CA GLY A 768 -4.56 10.22 1.01
C GLY A 768 -5.92 9.86 0.41
N VAL A 769 -6.26 10.43 -0.76
CA VAL A 769 -7.54 10.19 -1.44
C VAL A 769 -7.45 9.10 -2.50
N ILE A 770 -6.23 8.87 -3.04
CA ILE A 770 -5.98 7.92 -4.11
C ILE A 770 -4.74 7.10 -3.77
N GLY A 771 -4.90 5.78 -3.78
CA GLY A 771 -3.82 4.81 -3.69
C GLY A 771 -3.46 4.24 -5.06
N PHE A 772 -2.16 4.11 -5.33
CA PHE A 772 -1.63 3.43 -6.52
C PHE A 772 -0.82 2.20 -6.13
N ILE A 773 -0.75 1.24 -7.05
CA ILE A 773 0.06 0.01 -6.93
C ILE A 773 -0.40 -0.82 -5.72
N SER A 774 -1.29 -1.78 -5.94
CA SER A 774 -1.80 -2.63 -4.85
C SER A 774 -0.76 -3.67 -4.44
N CYS A 775 -0.22 -3.54 -3.23
CA CYS A 775 0.73 -4.46 -2.61
C CYS A 775 -0.02 -5.48 -1.75
N GLY A 776 0.41 -6.74 -1.77
CA GLY A 776 -0.19 -7.81 -0.97
C GLY A 776 0.70 -8.24 0.19
N ILE A 777 0.10 -8.57 1.33
CA ILE A 777 0.78 -9.16 2.50
C ILE A 777 -0.06 -10.32 3.07
N ASN A 778 0.59 -11.45 3.35
CA ASN A 778 -0.05 -12.56 4.05
C ASN A 778 0.07 -12.34 5.56
N VAL A 779 -1.04 -12.55 6.28
CA VAL A 779 -1.13 -12.38 7.74
C VAL A 779 -2.08 -13.43 8.32
N ASN A 780 -1.94 -13.80 9.59
CA ASN A 780 -2.95 -14.60 10.26
C ASN A 780 -3.95 -13.67 10.94
N ARG A 781 -5.23 -13.85 10.62
CA ARG A 781 -6.34 -13.26 11.37
C ARG A 781 -6.77 -14.24 12.45
N HIS A 782 -6.98 -13.73 13.64
CA HIS A 782 -7.48 -14.50 14.77
C HIS A 782 -8.72 -13.87 15.37
N THR A 783 -9.62 -14.72 15.85
CA THR A 783 -10.78 -14.28 16.63
C THR A 783 -10.93 -15.14 17.87
N ALA A 784 -11.49 -14.57 18.93
CA ALA A 784 -11.84 -15.26 20.16
C ALA A 784 -13.22 -14.81 20.64
N THR A 785 -14.09 -15.78 20.97
CA THR A 785 -15.35 -15.54 21.68
C THR A 785 -15.24 -16.08 23.09
N ILE A 786 -15.45 -15.20 24.07
CA ILE A 786 -15.33 -15.48 25.50
C ILE A 786 -16.73 -15.50 26.10
N THR A 787 -17.15 -16.64 26.65
CA THR A 787 -18.48 -16.82 27.25
C THR A 787 -18.39 -17.21 28.72
N GLY A 788 -19.50 -17.07 29.45
CA GLY A 788 -19.57 -17.43 30.87
C GLY A 788 -18.89 -16.41 31.79
N LEU A 789 -18.72 -15.18 31.31
CA LEU A 789 -18.34 -14.03 32.13
C LEU A 789 -19.49 -13.71 33.11
N LYS A 790 -19.16 -13.06 34.22
CA LYS A 790 -20.17 -12.60 35.19
C LYS A 790 -20.59 -11.17 34.85
N PRO A 791 -21.87 -10.82 35.03
CA PRO A 791 -22.31 -9.43 34.91
C PRO A 791 -21.54 -8.47 35.84
N GLY A 792 -21.31 -7.24 35.38
CA GLY A 792 -20.68 -6.15 36.13
C GLY A 792 -19.26 -6.46 36.63
N THR A 793 -18.54 -7.33 35.93
CA THR A 793 -17.23 -7.84 36.38
C THR A 793 -16.14 -7.49 35.38
N LYS A 794 -15.00 -7.04 35.89
CA LYS A 794 -13.80 -6.81 35.10
C LYS A 794 -12.94 -8.08 35.00
N TYR A 795 -12.35 -8.29 33.83
CA TYR A 795 -11.35 -9.33 33.55
C TYR A 795 -10.16 -8.71 32.83
N CYS A 796 -8.96 -9.22 33.10
CA CYS A 796 -7.77 -8.89 32.31
C CYS A 796 -7.57 -9.98 31.25
N TYR A 797 -7.17 -9.60 30.04
CA TYR A 797 -6.79 -10.53 28.99
C TYR A 797 -5.51 -10.11 28.28
N ARG A 798 -4.88 -11.07 27.60
CA ARG A 798 -3.85 -10.82 26.59
C ARG A 798 -3.90 -11.94 25.55
N VAL A 799 -3.52 -11.59 24.32
CA VAL A 799 -3.46 -12.51 23.18
C VAL A 799 -2.01 -12.63 22.70
N GLY A 800 -1.66 -13.69 21.98
CA GLY A 800 -0.29 -13.89 21.54
C GLY A 800 0.03 -15.29 21.01
N ASP A 801 1.33 -15.56 20.90
CA ASP A 801 1.86 -16.88 20.60
C ASP A 801 2.70 -17.38 21.79
N ALA A 802 2.17 -18.36 22.52
CA ALA A 802 2.78 -18.89 23.73
C ALA A 802 4.09 -19.64 23.44
N LYS A 803 4.30 -20.14 22.21
CA LYS A 803 5.54 -20.81 21.80
C LYS A 803 6.74 -19.86 21.88
N TYR A 804 6.55 -18.63 21.42
CA TYR A 804 7.59 -17.60 21.40
C TYR A 804 7.57 -16.70 22.64
N GLY A 805 6.47 -16.71 23.41
CA GLY A 805 6.28 -15.80 24.54
C GLY A 805 5.96 -14.37 24.10
N TRP A 806 5.53 -14.19 22.86
CA TRP A 806 5.16 -12.90 22.28
C TRP A 806 3.69 -12.62 22.57
N TRP A 807 3.47 -11.79 23.57
CA TRP A 807 2.14 -11.43 24.06
C TRP A 807 1.86 -9.96 23.81
N SER A 808 0.60 -9.65 23.52
CA SER A 808 0.10 -8.28 23.54
C SER A 808 0.29 -7.64 24.92
N GLY A 809 0.16 -6.31 24.97
CA GLY A 809 -0.17 -5.61 26.21
C GLY A 809 -1.47 -6.16 26.84
N THR A 810 -1.69 -5.83 28.12
CA THR A 810 -2.90 -6.26 28.83
C THR A 810 -4.10 -5.45 28.35
N GLY A 811 -5.16 -6.14 27.94
CA GLY A 811 -6.49 -5.56 27.72
C GLY A 811 -7.41 -5.82 28.92
N VAL A 812 -8.46 -5.00 29.04
CA VAL A 812 -9.52 -5.15 30.06
C VAL A 812 -10.85 -5.42 29.37
N ILE A 813 -11.62 -6.35 29.93
CA ILE A 813 -13.02 -6.59 29.58
C ILE A 813 -13.84 -6.17 30.78
N GLU A 814 -14.79 -5.26 30.58
CA GLU A 814 -15.86 -4.98 31.53
C GLU A 814 -17.19 -5.44 30.93
N THR A 815 -17.92 -6.28 31.67
CA THR A 815 -19.24 -6.76 31.26
C THR A 815 -20.34 -5.81 31.73
N ALA A 816 -21.43 -5.78 30.98
CA ALA A 816 -22.65 -5.09 31.40
C ALA A 816 -23.11 -5.63 32.77
N ASP A 817 -23.59 -4.73 33.63
CA ASP A 817 -24.01 -5.05 35.00
C ASP A 817 -25.52 -5.24 35.13
N ASN A 818 -26.26 -5.08 34.03
CA ASN A 818 -27.71 -5.12 33.96
C ASN A 818 -28.38 -4.04 34.85
N SER A 819 -27.67 -2.94 35.12
CA SER A 819 -28.24 -1.74 35.73
C SER A 819 -28.98 -0.91 34.68
N ASP A 820 -29.58 0.21 35.11
CA ASP A 820 -30.21 1.21 34.25
C ASP A 820 -29.34 2.47 34.06
N SER A 821 -28.03 2.37 34.37
CA SER A 821 -27.09 3.50 34.32
C SER A 821 -25.77 3.13 33.67
N PHE A 822 -25.33 3.89 32.67
CA PHE A 822 -24.02 3.73 32.03
C PHE A 822 -23.66 4.93 31.12
N THR A 823 -22.38 5.09 30.83
CA THR A 823 -21.86 6.05 29.85
C THR A 823 -21.28 5.32 28.64
N PHE A 824 -21.56 5.80 27.44
CA PHE A 824 -20.91 5.36 26.19
C PHE A 824 -20.49 6.58 25.36
N PHE A 825 -19.64 6.36 24.36
CA PHE A 825 -19.16 7.43 23.50
C PHE A 825 -19.73 7.30 22.09
N HIS A 826 -20.07 8.43 21.48
CA HIS A 826 -20.35 8.52 20.05
C HIS A 826 -19.16 9.19 19.34
N VAL A 827 -18.69 8.55 18.28
CA VAL A 827 -17.61 9.01 17.42
C VAL A 827 -17.98 8.70 15.97
N SER A 828 -17.42 9.48 15.04
CA SER A 828 -17.64 9.27 13.61
C SER A 828 -16.39 9.67 12.83
N ASP A 829 -16.21 9.08 11.65
CA ASP A 829 -15.23 9.48 10.66
C ASP A 829 -13.81 9.53 11.26
N GLN A 830 -13.42 8.48 12.00
CA GLN A 830 -12.08 8.37 12.60
C GLN A 830 -10.96 8.31 11.55
N GLN A 831 -11.32 8.10 10.28
CA GLN A 831 -10.43 7.99 9.14
C GLN A 831 -9.30 9.04 9.13
N SER A 832 -8.13 8.56 8.73
CA SER A 832 -6.89 9.31 8.61
C SER A 832 -6.02 8.61 7.56
N GLN A 833 -4.99 9.29 7.07
CA GLN A 833 -4.23 8.83 5.89
C GLN A 833 -2.91 8.16 6.26
N ASN A 834 -2.31 8.51 7.41
CA ASN A 834 -1.04 7.95 7.88
C ASN A 834 -1.01 7.74 9.40
N ALA A 835 0.00 7.02 9.89
CA ALA A 835 0.16 6.66 11.30
C ALA A 835 0.16 7.88 12.25
N VAL A 836 0.74 9.01 11.83
CA VAL A 836 0.81 10.23 12.64
C VAL A 836 -0.58 10.82 12.87
N GLN A 837 -1.38 10.89 11.80
CA GLN A 837 -2.74 11.41 11.85
C GLN A 837 -3.69 10.52 12.65
N TYR A 838 -3.54 9.18 12.58
CA TYR A 838 -4.27 8.26 13.46
C TYR A 838 -3.95 8.47 14.95
N GLY A 839 -2.83 9.11 15.28
CA GLY A 839 -2.56 9.59 16.64
C GLY A 839 -3.64 10.53 17.18
N THR A 840 -4.33 11.29 16.32
CA THR A 840 -5.48 12.13 16.72
C THR A 840 -6.66 11.29 17.18
N TRP A 841 -6.99 10.21 16.46
CA TRP A 841 -7.99 9.24 16.91
C TRP A 841 -7.59 8.62 18.26
N GLY A 842 -6.32 8.27 18.43
CA GLY A 842 -5.77 7.82 19.71
C GLY A 842 -6.00 8.81 20.85
N LYS A 843 -5.72 10.10 20.60
CA LYS A 843 -5.98 11.19 21.56
C LYS A 843 -7.46 11.34 21.90
N VAL A 844 -8.37 11.15 20.94
CA VAL A 844 -9.82 11.15 21.20
C VAL A 844 -10.18 10.05 22.19
N VAL A 845 -9.73 8.82 21.95
CA VAL A 845 -9.98 7.67 22.84
C VAL A 845 -9.46 7.93 24.26
N ASP A 846 -8.21 8.39 24.37
CA ASP A 846 -7.57 8.65 25.66
C ASP A 846 -8.25 9.79 26.43
N THR A 847 -8.61 10.86 25.73
CA THR A 847 -9.26 12.03 26.34
C THR A 847 -10.67 11.69 26.80
N ALA A 848 -11.44 10.97 25.99
CA ALA A 848 -12.78 10.53 26.34
C ALA A 848 -12.78 9.66 27.61
N LEU A 849 -11.91 8.64 27.67
CA LEU A 849 -11.81 7.74 28.83
C LEU A 849 -11.19 8.40 30.07
N LYS A 850 -10.32 9.40 29.90
CA LYS A 850 -9.81 10.22 31.01
C LYS A 850 -10.91 11.10 31.62
N MET A 851 -11.75 11.70 30.79
CA MET A 851 -12.83 12.60 31.21
C MET A 851 -14.02 11.82 31.79
N PHE A 852 -14.27 10.62 31.27
CA PHE A 852 -15.37 9.73 31.65
C PHE A 852 -14.84 8.31 31.91
N PRO A 853 -14.14 8.09 33.05
CA PRO A 853 -13.55 6.80 33.38
C PRO A 853 -14.58 5.66 33.57
N GLU A 854 -15.86 6.00 33.69
CA GLU A 854 -16.99 5.07 33.72
C GLU A 854 -17.49 4.65 32.33
N GLY A 855 -16.98 5.26 31.25
CA GLY A 855 -17.35 4.96 29.86
C GLY A 855 -17.13 3.50 29.49
N LYS A 856 -18.11 2.90 28.80
CA LYS A 856 -18.18 1.44 28.57
C LYS A 856 -17.74 1.01 27.17
N PHE A 857 -18.12 1.75 26.14
CA PHE A 857 -17.83 1.43 24.74
C PHE A 857 -17.95 2.67 23.84
N PHE A 858 -17.46 2.55 22.61
CA PHE A 858 -17.59 3.52 21.54
C PHE A 858 -18.60 3.00 20.50
N ALA A 859 -19.68 3.74 20.26
CA ALA A 859 -20.54 3.58 19.10
C ALA A 859 -19.98 4.44 17.96
N SER A 860 -19.45 3.79 16.92
CA SER A 860 -18.88 4.47 15.76
C SER A 860 -19.90 4.56 14.63
N ALA A 861 -20.11 5.76 14.11
CA ALA A 861 -21.02 6.04 12.99
C ALA A 861 -20.39 5.85 11.60
N GLY A 862 -19.25 5.15 11.47
CA GLY A 862 -18.67 4.79 10.15
C GLY A 862 -17.42 5.56 9.78
N ASP A 863 -16.83 5.18 8.64
CA ASP A 863 -15.58 5.71 8.09
C ASP A 863 -14.43 5.58 9.09
N GLN A 864 -14.13 4.33 9.46
CA GLN A 864 -13.03 4.03 10.38
C GLN A 864 -11.66 4.22 9.70
N VAL A 865 -11.59 3.95 8.39
CA VAL A 865 -10.39 4.12 7.57
C VAL A 865 -10.69 4.86 6.29
N ASP A 866 -9.70 5.54 5.72
CA ASP A 866 -9.89 6.34 4.51
C ASP A 866 -9.92 5.47 3.24
N TYR A 867 -9.08 4.44 3.18
CA TYR A 867 -9.11 3.47 2.10
C TYR A 867 -9.39 2.07 2.64
N THR A 868 -10.59 1.56 2.38
CA THR A 868 -11.12 0.31 2.96
C THR A 868 -10.17 -0.88 2.91
N LYS A 869 -9.44 -1.04 1.81
CA LYS A 869 -8.54 -2.19 1.61
C LYS A 869 -7.17 -1.97 2.24
N HIS A 870 -6.83 -0.74 2.63
CA HIS A 870 -5.53 -0.37 3.17
C HIS A 870 -5.33 -0.99 4.56
N PHE A 871 -4.63 -2.13 4.59
CA PHE A 871 -4.43 -2.88 5.82
C PHE A 871 -3.67 -2.10 6.90
N LYS A 872 -2.65 -1.31 6.52
CA LYS A 872 -1.94 -0.45 7.50
C LYS A 872 -2.85 0.62 8.13
N GLN A 873 -3.82 1.20 7.41
CA GLN A 873 -4.77 2.14 8.03
C GLN A 873 -5.64 1.46 9.08
N TRP A 874 -6.10 0.23 8.85
CA TRP A 874 -6.75 -0.58 9.89
C TRP A 874 -5.82 -0.86 11.08
N GLN A 875 -4.54 -1.16 10.81
CA GLN A 875 -3.53 -1.37 11.85
C GLN A 875 -3.36 -0.12 12.70
N TRP A 876 -3.19 1.05 12.08
CA TRP A 876 -3.07 2.32 12.78
C TRP A 876 -4.34 2.68 13.55
N PHE A 877 -5.53 2.43 12.99
CA PHE A 877 -6.81 2.65 13.67
C PHE A 877 -6.89 1.92 15.01
N PHE A 878 -6.58 0.62 15.04
CA PHE A 878 -6.66 -0.19 16.27
C PHE A 878 -5.47 0.02 17.21
N ASN A 879 -4.30 0.40 16.70
CA ASN A 879 -3.11 0.65 17.51
C ASN A 879 -2.98 2.12 17.95
N ALA A 880 -3.90 3.00 17.54
CA ALA A 880 -3.84 4.44 17.81
C ALA A 880 -3.77 4.78 19.31
N SER A 881 -4.35 3.93 20.17
CA SER A 881 -4.25 4.06 21.63
C SER A 881 -4.22 2.69 22.31
N GLU A 882 -3.44 2.61 23.39
CA GLU A 882 -3.41 1.44 24.28
C GLU A 882 -4.77 1.13 24.93
N ASN A 883 -5.68 2.10 24.96
CA ASN A 883 -7.02 1.95 25.55
C ASN A 883 -8.05 1.33 24.60
N ILE A 884 -7.79 1.25 23.29
CA ILE A 884 -8.73 0.66 22.33
C ILE A 884 -9.03 -0.80 22.68
N LYS A 885 -8.01 -1.57 23.07
CA LYS A 885 -8.18 -2.96 23.53
C LYS A 885 -8.90 -3.11 24.88
N ASN A 886 -9.12 -2.02 25.62
CA ASN A 886 -9.81 -2.02 26.92
C ASN A 886 -11.32 -1.80 26.81
N THR A 887 -11.82 -1.48 25.61
CA THR A 887 -13.20 -1.07 25.38
C THR A 887 -13.72 -1.66 24.08
N ALA A 888 -15.04 -1.78 23.97
CA ALA A 888 -15.65 -2.23 22.73
C ALA A 888 -15.81 -1.06 21.75
N VAL A 889 -15.56 -1.31 20.47
CA VAL A 889 -15.91 -0.41 19.38
C VAL A 889 -16.98 -1.10 18.56
N MET A 890 -18.17 -0.51 18.49
CA MET A 890 -19.30 -1.02 17.72
C MET A 890 -19.40 -0.26 16.40
N PRO A 891 -19.00 -0.87 15.27
CA PRO A 891 -18.82 -0.16 14.00
C PRO A 891 -20.10 -0.10 13.15
N THR A 892 -20.39 1.08 12.62
CA THR A 892 -21.28 1.26 11.46
C THR A 892 -20.44 1.25 10.18
N ALA A 893 -21.00 0.80 9.04
CA ALA A 893 -20.31 0.92 7.75
C ALA A 893 -20.52 2.32 7.16
N GLY A 894 -19.42 3.02 6.87
CA GLY A 894 -19.46 4.27 6.14
C GLY A 894 -19.23 4.09 4.64
N ASN A 895 -19.20 5.18 3.87
CA ASN A 895 -18.94 5.08 2.42
C ASN A 895 -17.49 4.66 2.13
N HIS A 896 -16.58 4.82 3.08
CA HIS A 896 -15.22 4.30 2.99
C HIS A 896 -15.14 2.80 3.33
N GLU A 897 -16.22 2.16 3.80
CA GLU A 897 -16.33 0.69 3.96
C GLU A 897 -17.23 -0.01 2.93
N LYS A 898 -17.61 0.69 1.86
CA LYS A 898 -18.63 0.22 0.89
C LYS A 898 -18.26 -0.99 0.01
N SER A 899 -17.13 -1.66 0.24
CA SER A 899 -16.75 -2.83 -0.56
C SER A 899 -15.84 -3.81 0.18
N GLY A 900 -15.87 -5.08 -0.23
CA GLY A 900 -14.87 -6.07 0.16
C GLY A 900 -15.08 -6.72 1.52
N TYR A 901 -16.27 -6.60 2.15
CA TYR A 901 -16.57 -7.22 3.45
C TYR A 901 -15.62 -6.77 4.57
N MET A 902 -15.20 -5.50 4.56
CA MET A 902 -14.08 -5.04 5.41
C MET A 902 -14.44 -4.97 6.90
N LEU A 903 -15.70 -4.71 7.26
CA LEU A 903 -16.13 -4.81 8.66
C LEU A 903 -16.04 -6.25 9.18
N ASP A 904 -16.51 -7.23 8.39
CA ASP A 904 -16.41 -8.65 8.74
C ASP A 904 -14.99 -9.14 8.92
N GLN A 905 -14.06 -8.51 8.22
CA GLN A 905 -12.65 -8.85 8.22
C GLN A 905 -11.90 -8.20 9.39
N ASN A 906 -12.36 -7.05 9.89
CA ASN A 906 -11.68 -6.30 10.94
C ASN A 906 -12.38 -6.32 12.30
N PHE A 907 -13.63 -6.78 12.36
CA PHE A 907 -14.40 -6.91 13.60
C PHE A 907 -15.05 -8.29 13.71
N VAL A 908 -15.41 -8.69 14.93
CA VAL A 908 -16.33 -9.81 15.18
C VAL A 908 -17.70 -9.21 15.50
N LEU A 909 -18.67 -9.36 14.61
CA LEU A 909 -19.96 -8.66 14.72
C LEU A 909 -21.04 -9.56 15.34
N PRO A 910 -22.13 -8.99 15.90
CA PRO A 910 -23.29 -9.76 16.36
C PRO A 910 -23.85 -10.72 15.31
N GLU A 911 -24.60 -11.71 15.78
CA GLU A 911 -25.39 -12.57 14.89
C GLU A 911 -26.37 -11.70 14.09
N THR A 912 -26.38 -11.87 12.77
CA THR A 912 -27.21 -11.06 11.87
C THR A 912 -28.21 -11.91 11.12
N VAL A 913 -29.24 -11.25 10.59
CA VAL A 913 -30.08 -11.84 9.55
C VAL A 913 -29.30 -12.08 8.26
N ASP A 914 -29.84 -12.91 7.37
CA ASP A 914 -29.33 -13.09 6.01
C ASP A 914 -29.43 -11.76 5.25
N GLN A 915 -28.28 -11.29 4.75
CA GLN A 915 -28.12 -10.00 4.08
C GLN A 915 -26.86 -10.01 3.23
N ASP A 916 -26.79 -9.12 2.24
CA ASP A 916 -25.52 -8.82 1.59
C ASP A 916 -24.65 -7.95 2.51
N ARG A 917 -23.42 -8.40 2.75
CA ARG A 917 -22.46 -7.78 3.66
C ARG A 917 -21.30 -7.10 2.94
N GLU A 918 -21.27 -7.13 1.61
CA GLU A 918 -20.13 -6.63 0.83
C GLU A 918 -19.87 -5.14 1.09
N SER A 919 -20.95 -4.36 1.16
CA SER A 919 -20.91 -2.90 1.36
C SER A 919 -21.10 -2.47 2.82
N GLY A 920 -21.00 -3.39 3.77
CA GLY A 920 -21.30 -3.17 5.19
C GLY A 920 -22.41 -4.07 5.72
N VAL A 921 -22.74 -3.91 7.00
CA VAL A 921 -23.67 -4.79 7.73
C VAL A 921 -24.64 -3.98 8.57
N PHE A 922 -25.89 -4.42 8.68
CA PHE A 922 -26.87 -3.92 9.65
C PHE A 922 -27.16 -4.98 10.71
N TYR A 923 -27.19 -4.55 11.98
CA TYR A 923 -27.30 -5.42 13.15
C TYR A 923 -27.76 -4.64 14.37
N SER A 924 -28.13 -5.33 15.45
CA SER A 924 -28.49 -4.71 16.72
C SER A 924 -27.75 -5.35 17.90
N TYR A 925 -27.68 -4.64 19.03
CA TYR A 925 -27.14 -5.17 20.27
C TYR A 925 -27.73 -4.44 21.48
N ASP A 926 -27.79 -5.14 22.61
CA ASP A 926 -28.25 -4.58 23.87
C ASP A 926 -27.06 -4.27 24.79
N TYR A 927 -27.16 -3.15 25.48
CA TYR A 927 -26.30 -2.84 26.62
C TYR A 927 -27.16 -2.27 27.76
N ASN A 928 -27.25 -3.02 28.87
CA ASN A 928 -28.09 -2.64 30.00
C ASN A 928 -29.54 -2.37 29.56
N ASN A 929 -30.12 -1.21 29.87
CA ASN A 929 -31.50 -0.83 29.55
C ASN A 929 -31.65 -0.14 28.18
N ALA A 930 -30.65 -0.23 27.30
CA ALA A 930 -30.66 0.39 25.97
C ALA A 930 -30.44 -0.62 24.84
N HIS A 931 -31.19 -0.42 23.76
CA HIS A 931 -31.11 -1.19 22.53
C HIS A 931 -30.54 -0.32 21.41
N PHE A 932 -29.45 -0.79 20.80
CA PHE A 932 -28.74 -0.11 19.72
C PHE A 932 -29.03 -0.80 18.40
N ILE A 933 -29.42 -0.01 17.39
CA ILE A 933 -29.73 -0.47 16.04
C ILE A 933 -28.77 0.19 15.07
N VAL A 934 -27.92 -0.60 14.41
CA VAL A 934 -26.90 -0.14 13.46
C VAL A 934 -27.41 -0.35 12.04
N LEU A 935 -27.49 0.73 11.27
CA LEU A 935 -27.97 0.72 9.88
C LEU A 935 -26.83 0.85 8.87
N ASN A 936 -26.92 0.08 7.79
CA ASN A 936 -26.01 0.17 6.64
C ASN A 936 -26.57 1.11 5.58
N THR A 937 -26.05 2.35 5.55
CA THR A 937 -26.45 3.39 4.58
C THR A 937 -25.88 3.21 3.17
N ASN A 938 -25.08 2.17 2.93
CA ASN A 938 -24.65 1.77 1.58
C ASN A 938 -25.62 0.76 0.94
N ASN A 939 -26.42 0.06 1.73
CA ASN A 939 -27.39 -0.92 1.24
C ASN A 939 -28.69 -0.24 0.80
N LEU A 940 -28.66 0.31 -0.42
CA LEU A 940 -29.71 1.14 -0.98
C LEU A 940 -30.61 0.39 -1.98
N SER A 941 -31.87 0.80 -2.03
CA SER A 941 -32.84 0.46 -3.08
C SER A 941 -32.56 1.22 -4.40
N GLU A 942 -33.30 0.89 -5.47
CA GLU A 942 -33.24 1.62 -6.75
C GLU A 942 -33.53 3.12 -6.59
N ASP A 943 -34.45 3.48 -5.68
CA ASP A 943 -34.84 4.85 -5.36
C ASP A 943 -33.83 5.59 -4.44
N LYS A 944 -32.67 4.99 -4.16
CA LYS A 944 -31.59 5.53 -3.32
C LYS A 944 -31.94 5.69 -1.83
N ALA A 945 -33.07 5.18 -1.37
CA ALA A 945 -33.37 5.02 0.05
C ALA A 945 -32.83 3.67 0.58
N LEU A 946 -32.93 3.38 1.88
CA LEU A 946 -32.53 2.06 2.40
C LEU A 946 -33.33 0.94 1.72
N SER A 947 -32.70 -0.22 1.55
CA SER A 947 -33.34 -1.39 0.96
C SER A 947 -34.61 -1.82 1.73
N ASP A 948 -35.56 -2.42 1.01
CA ASP A 948 -36.82 -2.87 1.61
C ASP A 948 -36.60 -3.94 2.70
N ASP A 949 -35.60 -4.81 2.52
CA ASP A 949 -35.26 -5.87 3.48
C ASP A 949 -34.69 -5.29 4.78
N GLN A 950 -33.78 -4.30 4.68
CA GLN A 950 -33.25 -3.62 5.85
C GLN A 950 -34.34 -2.81 6.57
N LEU A 951 -35.25 -2.19 5.84
CA LEU A 951 -36.38 -1.45 6.41
C LEU A 951 -37.37 -2.37 7.15
N ALA A 952 -37.64 -3.55 6.59
CA ALA A 952 -38.48 -4.55 7.22
C ALA A 952 -37.82 -5.10 8.50
N TRP A 953 -36.52 -5.35 8.45
CA TRP A 953 -35.73 -5.76 9.60
C TRP A 953 -35.74 -4.70 10.71
N LEU A 954 -35.43 -3.42 10.41
CA LEU A 954 -35.45 -2.30 11.36
C LEU A 954 -36.78 -2.24 12.13
N LYS A 955 -37.91 -2.36 11.42
CA LYS A 955 -39.24 -2.34 12.05
C LYS A 955 -39.44 -3.53 12.99
N ALA A 956 -39.01 -4.72 12.58
CA ALA A 956 -39.17 -5.94 13.37
C ALA A 956 -38.28 -5.91 14.62
N ASP A 957 -37.02 -5.50 14.47
CA ASP A 957 -36.02 -5.40 15.53
C ASP A 957 -36.44 -4.37 16.58
N ALA A 958 -36.77 -3.15 16.16
CA ALA A 958 -37.25 -2.11 17.07
C ALA A 958 -38.55 -2.50 17.80
N GLN A 959 -39.46 -3.25 17.16
CA GLN A 959 -40.69 -3.73 17.80
C GLN A 959 -40.45 -4.91 18.76
N ALA A 960 -39.42 -5.72 18.52
CA ALA A 960 -39.09 -6.86 19.36
C ALA A 960 -38.43 -6.45 20.68
N SER A 961 -37.75 -5.29 20.70
CA SER A 961 -37.09 -4.76 21.90
C SER A 961 -38.04 -3.99 22.82
N ASP A 962 -38.02 -4.33 24.11
CA ASP A 962 -38.67 -3.62 25.21
C ASP A 962 -37.70 -2.73 26.01
N ALA A 963 -36.49 -2.53 25.49
CA ALA A 963 -35.48 -1.66 26.11
C ALA A 963 -36.04 -0.25 26.34
N GLN A 964 -35.63 0.34 27.45
CA GLN A 964 -36.12 1.64 27.85
C GLN A 964 -35.64 2.73 26.89
N TRP A 965 -34.40 2.64 26.40
CA TRP A 965 -33.82 3.57 25.43
C TRP A 965 -33.56 2.86 24.10
N LYS A 966 -33.95 3.49 22.98
CA LYS A 966 -33.69 2.98 21.63
C LYS A 966 -32.87 3.98 20.85
N ILE A 967 -31.71 3.53 20.39
CA ILE A 967 -30.68 4.37 19.78
C ILE A 967 -30.35 3.80 18.40
N VAL A 968 -30.46 4.63 17.37
CA VAL A 968 -30.02 4.24 16.02
C VAL A 968 -28.64 4.85 15.75
N VAL A 969 -27.75 4.06 15.14
CA VAL A 969 -26.47 4.52 14.63
C VAL A 969 -26.46 4.28 13.12
N LEU A 970 -26.19 5.33 12.34
CA LEU A 970 -26.12 5.28 10.88
C LEU A 970 -25.01 6.21 10.39
N HIS A 971 -24.49 5.97 9.20
CA HIS A 971 -23.40 6.79 8.69
C HIS A 971 -23.87 8.07 8.00
N LYS A 972 -24.50 7.97 6.83
CA LYS A 972 -24.94 9.14 6.05
C LYS A 972 -26.01 9.95 6.77
N ALA A 973 -25.63 11.12 7.26
CA ALA A 973 -26.50 11.95 8.08
C ALA A 973 -27.76 12.40 7.33
N LEU A 974 -28.91 12.16 7.96
CA LEU A 974 -30.19 12.67 7.47
C LEU A 974 -30.30 14.18 7.63
N TYR A 975 -29.65 14.77 8.63
CA TYR A 975 -29.65 16.22 8.86
C TYR A 975 -28.22 16.69 9.06
N SER A 976 -27.76 17.61 8.23
CA SER A 976 -26.36 18.06 8.17
C SER A 976 -26.26 19.45 7.56
N ASN A 977 -25.28 20.25 7.98
CA ASN A 977 -24.85 21.47 7.31
C ASN A 977 -23.47 21.33 6.63
N GLY A 978 -23.02 20.11 6.40
CA GLY A 978 -21.83 19.80 5.62
C GLY A 978 -22.13 19.72 4.12
N SER A 979 -21.22 19.13 3.36
CA SER A 979 -21.26 19.09 1.90
C SER A 979 -22.29 18.11 1.34
N HIS A 980 -22.67 17.08 2.10
CA HIS A 980 -23.56 16.01 1.63
C HIS A 980 -25.04 16.22 2.00
N TYR A 981 -25.40 17.37 2.56
CA TYR A 981 -26.75 17.66 3.06
C TYR A 981 -27.88 17.50 2.02
N ASP A 982 -27.57 17.69 0.73
CA ASP A 982 -28.52 17.62 -0.39
C ASP A 982 -28.27 16.48 -1.38
N ASP A 983 -27.43 15.51 -1.02
CA ASP A 983 -27.21 14.31 -1.81
C ASP A 983 -28.50 13.52 -2.06
N LYS A 984 -28.55 12.82 -3.20
CA LYS A 984 -29.78 12.15 -3.67
C LYS A 984 -30.25 11.06 -2.71
N ASP A 985 -29.33 10.23 -2.24
CA ASP A 985 -29.57 9.17 -1.26
C ASP A 985 -29.90 9.74 0.12
N VAL A 986 -29.18 10.76 0.59
CA VAL A 986 -29.47 11.48 1.84
C VAL A 986 -30.91 12.02 1.86
N LYS A 987 -31.35 12.67 0.79
CA LYS A 987 -32.75 13.15 0.69
C LYS A 987 -33.77 12.01 0.67
N ALA A 988 -33.46 10.91 -0.02
CA ALA A 988 -34.34 9.75 -0.10
C ALA A 988 -34.49 9.06 1.27
N MET A 989 -33.37 8.83 1.97
CA MET A 989 -33.35 8.28 3.32
C MET A 989 -34.01 9.21 4.34
N ARG A 990 -33.76 10.54 4.27
CA ARG A 990 -34.44 11.52 5.14
C ARG A 990 -35.95 11.38 5.01
N LYS A 991 -36.47 11.35 3.79
CA LYS A 991 -37.90 11.18 3.52
C LYS A 991 -38.44 9.83 4.01
N GLN A 992 -37.65 8.77 3.92
CA GLN A 992 -38.04 7.41 4.33
C GLN A 992 -38.07 7.25 5.86
N LEU A 993 -37.11 7.86 6.56
CA LEU A 993 -36.83 7.59 7.96
C LEU A 993 -37.36 8.66 8.92
N CYS A 994 -37.55 9.92 8.48
CA CYS A 994 -37.87 11.03 9.38
C CYS A 994 -39.17 10.85 10.21
N GLY A 995 -40.20 10.20 9.65
CA GLY A 995 -41.41 9.81 10.40
C GLY A 995 -41.34 8.41 11.00
N LEU A 996 -40.51 7.53 10.42
CA LEU A 996 -40.38 6.15 10.90
C LEU A 996 -39.62 6.05 12.22
N MET A 997 -38.59 6.87 12.45
CA MET A 997 -37.81 6.84 13.68
C MET A 997 -38.68 7.14 14.92
N PRO A 998 -39.50 8.22 14.94
CA PRO A 998 -40.48 8.44 16.01
C PRO A 998 -41.50 7.30 16.16
N ASP A 999 -42.07 6.81 15.05
CA ASP A 999 -43.06 5.71 15.05
C ASP A 999 -42.53 4.43 15.70
N LEU A 1000 -41.21 4.19 15.58
CA LEU A 1000 -40.52 3.05 16.20
C LEU A 1000 -40.06 3.32 17.65
N GLY A 1001 -40.30 4.53 18.16
CA GLY A 1001 -39.88 4.95 19.49
C GLY A 1001 -38.37 5.15 19.63
N ILE A 1002 -37.68 5.53 18.54
CA ILE A 1002 -36.26 5.86 18.57
C ILE A 1002 -36.06 7.22 19.24
N ASP A 1003 -35.26 7.26 20.30
CA ASP A 1003 -35.04 8.47 21.09
C ASP A 1003 -34.01 9.41 20.43
N ILE A 1004 -32.91 8.82 19.95
CA ILE A 1004 -31.80 9.53 19.35
C ILE A 1004 -31.19 8.74 18.19
N VAL A 1005 -30.81 9.45 17.14
CA VAL A 1005 -30.08 8.93 15.98
C VAL A 1005 -28.69 9.58 15.95
N LEU A 1006 -27.67 8.73 16.00
CA LEU A 1006 -26.26 9.09 15.96
C LEU A 1006 -25.74 8.91 14.54
N GLN A 1007 -25.13 9.96 13.98
CA GLN A 1007 -24.81 10.09 12.56
C GLN A 1007 -23.38 10.56 12.30
N GLY A 1008 -22.91 10.36 11.06
CA GLY A 1008 -21.57 10.71 10.58
C GLY A 1008 -21.55 11.35 9.21
N HIS A 1009 -20.55 10.98 8.39
CA HIS A 1009 -20.38 11.30 6.96
C HIS A 1009 -20.00 12.75 6.66
N ASP A 1010 -20.73 13.71 7.20
CA ASP A 1010 -20.35 15.11 7.11
C ASP A 1010 -19.48 15.47 8.32
N HIS A 1011 -18.24 15.91 8.07
CA HIS A 1011 -17.26 16.27 9.11
C HIS A 1011 -17.57 17.62 9.77
N VAL A 1012 -18.81 17.80 10.24
CA VAL A 1012 -19.33 19.01 10.89
C VAL A 1012 -20.15 18.65 12.12
N TYR A 1013 -20.26 19.56 13.08
CA TYR A 1013 -21.11 19.34 14.25
C TYR A 1013 -22.52 19.91 14.02
N LEU A 1014 -23.53 19.06 14.17
CA LEU A 1014 -24.93 19.48 14.11
C LEU A 1014 -25.81 18.64 15.04
N ARG A 1015 -26.72 19.30 15.76
CA ARG A 1015 -27.82 18.67 16.49
C ARG A 1015 -29.17 19.30 16.15
N THR A 1016 -30.15 18.47 15.81
CA THR A 1016 -31.52 18.93 15.56
C THR A 1016 -32.28 19.21 16.85
N ASP A 1017 -33.43 19.87 16.73
CA ASP A 1017 -34.47 19.81 17.76
C ASP A 1017 -35.12 18.39 17.76
N VAL A 1018 -36.18 18.16 18.52
CA VAL A 1018 -37.00 16.94 18.44
C VAL A 1018 -37.77 16.97 17.12
N MET A 1019 -37.55 15.97 16.28
CA MET A 1019 -38.08 15.91 14.92
C MET A 1019 -39.13 14.80 14.78
N ASP A 1020 -40.20 15.09 14.04
CA ASP A 1020 -41.11 14.09 13.48
C ASP A 1020 -41.51 14.51 12.06
N ASN A 1021 -41.44 13.58 11.13
CA ASN A 1021 -41.82 13.77 9.73
C ASN A 1021 -41.20 15.03 9.08
N ASN A 1022 -39.92 15.28 9.38
CA ASN A 1022 -39.13 16.44 8.93
C ASN A 1022 -39.66 17.80 9.44
N GLU A 1023 -40.36 17.82 10.58
CA GLU A 1023 -40.83 19.01 11.28
C GLU A 1023 -40.36 18.99 12.74
N VAL A 1024 -40.19 20.18 13.35
CA VAL A 1024 -39.87 20.28 14.78
C VAL A 1024 -41.13 20.06 15.61
N VAL A 1025 -41.10 19.07 16.50
CA VAL A 1025 -42.15 18.83 17.50
C VAL A 1025 -41.68 19.38 18.84
N LYS A 1026 -42.43 20.35 19.39
CA LYS A 1026 -42.05 20.99 20.65
C LYS A 1026 -42.23 20.04 21.83
N ALA A 1027 -41.15 19.84 22.59
CA ALA A 1027 -41.20 19.21 23.91
C ALA A 1027 -41.24 20.27 25.02
N GLU A 1028 -41.76 19.90 26.20
CA GLU A 1028 -41.54 20.73 27.39
C GLU A 1028 -40.07 20.63 27.82
N GLU A 1029 -39.52 21.73 28.32
CA GLU A 1029 -38.13 21.80 28.76
C GLU A 1029 -38.00 22.04 30.27
N GLN A 1030 -37.02 21.39 30.89
CA GLN A 1030 -36.65 21.61 32.29
C GLN A 1030 -35.13 21.65 32.43
N LYS A 1031 -34.63 22.62 33.21
CA LYS A 1031 -33.22 22.62 33.63
C LYS A 1031 -32.99 21.55 34.68
N ILE A 1032 -32.04 20.66 34.41
CA ILE A 1032 -31.60 19.60 35.34
C ILE A 1032 -30.09 19.64 35.50
N THR A 1033 -29.59 19.06 36.59
CA THR A 1033 -28.15 19.00 36.88
C THR A 1033 -27.71 17.55 37.04
N PHE A 1034 -26.63 17.17 36.37
CA PHE A 1034 -26.01 15.85 36.48
C PHE A 1034 -24.49 15.98 36.44
N GLY A 1035 -23.77 15.27 37.31
CA GLY A 1035 -22.31 15.36 37.39
C GLY A 1035 -21.75 16.78 37.64
N GLY A 1036 -22.54 17.67 38.26
CA GLY A 1036 -22.18 19.07 38.45
C GLY A 1036 -22.34 19.98 37.22
N ARG A 1037 -22.92 19.47 36.13
CA ARG A 1037 -23.20 20.21 34.88
C ARG A 1037 -24.71 20.45 34.74
N GLU A 1038 -25.08 21.59 34.18
CA GLU A 1038 -26.47 21.95 33.88
C GLU A 1038 -26.83 21.49 32.45
N TYR A 1039 -28.05 20.98 32.28
CA TYR A 1039 -28.62 20.55 31.00
C TYR A 1039 -30.03 21.11 30.85
N THR A 1040 -30.42 21.41 29.62
CA THR A 1040 -31.82 21.61 29.25
C THR A 1040 -32.38 20.26 28.80
N ALA A 1041 -33.25 19.68 29.62
CA ALA A 1041 -33.87 18.39 29.35
C ALA A 1041 -35.19 18.56 28.61
N LYS A 1042 -35.37 17.83 27.51
CA LYS A 1042 -36.65 17.68 26.82
C LYS A 1042 -37.45 16.56 27.47
N LEU A 1043 -38.62 16.90 27.99
CA LEU A 1043 -39.47 16.02 28.76
C LEU A 1043 -40.45 15.27 27.84
N ASN A 1044 -40.41 13.95 27.94
CA ASN A 1044 -41.22 12.98 27.20
C ASN A 1044 -41.47 13.39 25.73
N PRO A 1045 -40.41 13.62 24.94
CA PRO A 1045 -40.57 14.06 23.56
C PRO A 1045 -41.29 13.01 22.71
N GLU A 1046 -42.23 13.44 21.87
CA GLU A 1046 -42.96 12.57 20.92
C GLU A 1046 -42.19 12.33 19.60
N GLY A 1047 -40.91 12.71 19.53
CA GLY A 1047 -40.09 12.61 18.32
C GLY A 1047 -38.63 12.26 18.62
N THR A 1048 -37.79 12.28 17.58
CA THR A 1048 -36.39 11.83 17.64
C THR A 1048 -35.40 12.99 17.51
N VAL A 1049 -34.31 12.97 18.26
CA VAL A 1049 -33.18 13.92 18.09
C VAL A 1049 -32.10 13.30 17.18
N TYR A 1050 -31.53 14.07 16.28
CA TYR A 1050 -30.47 13.65 15.36
C TYR A 1050 -29.19 14.42 15.65
N VAL A 1051 -28.05 13.73 15.72
CA VAL A 1051 -26.75 14.33 16.07
C VAL A 1051 -25.64 13.84 15.13
N ILE A 1052 -24.83 14.78 14.65
CA ILE A 1052 -23.51 14.52 14.05
C ILE A 1052 -22.46 15.08 15.00
N SER A 1053 -21.50 14.24 15.42
CA SER A 1053 -20.43 14.64 16.33
C SER A 1053 -19.18 15.16 15.61
N ALA A 1054 -19.29 15.66 14.37
CA ALA A 1054 -18.16 15.95 13.48
C ALA A 1054 -17.21 14.74 13.32
N CYS A 1055 -16.00 15.00 12.81
CA CYS A 1055 -14.96 14.00 12.60
C CYS A 1055 -14.16 13.76 13.89
N ALA A 1056 -13.87 12.50 14.23
CA ALA A 1056 -12.97 12.10 15.31
C ALA A 1056 -11.53 11.84 14.83
N GLY A 1057 -11.28 12.01 13.53
CA GLY A 1057 -9.97 12.02 12.87
C GLY A 1057 -9.47 13.44 12.59
N VAL A 1058 -8.76 13.62 11.47
CA VAL A 1058 -8.09 14.89 11.10
C VAL A 1058 -8.76 15.64 9.94
N LYS A 1059 -9.90 15.16 9.46
CA LYS A 1059 -10.60 15.77 8.32
C LYS A 1059 -11.70 16.71 8.81
N ASP A 1060 -11.86 17.82 8.12
CA ASP A 1060 -12.86 18.85 8.43
C ASP A 1060 -13.53 19.32 7.13
N TYR A 1061 -14.81 19.70 7.23
CA TYR A 1061 -15.56 20.26 6.11
C TYR A 1061 -15.93 21.72 6.39
N GLN A 1062 -15.95 22.51 5.31
CA GLN A 1062 -16.49 23.85 5.36
C GLN A 1062 -18.02 23.78 5.56
N THR A 1063 -18.51 24.39 6.64
CA THR A 1063 -19.94 24.44 6.93
C THR A 1063 -20.68 25.29 5.89
N LYS A 1064 -21.78 24.76 5.36
CA LYS A 1064 -22.61 25.47 4.37
C LYS A 1064 -23.47 26.54 5.05
N ASP A 1065 -23.82 27.59 4.29
CA ASP A 1065 -24.74 28.63 4.80
C ASP A 1065 -26.08 27.96 5.15
N VAL A 1066 -26.45 28.10 6.41
CA VAL A 1066 -27.69 27.62 6.98
C VAL A 1066 -28.96 28.00 6.20
N LYS A 1067 -28.94 29.06 5.39
CA LYS A 1067 -30.05 29.41 4.49
C LYS A 1067 -30.26 28.37 3.38
N ASP A 1068 -29.24 27.61 3.02
CA ASP A 1068 -29.32 26.57 2.01
C ASP A 1068 -29.90 25.29 2.58
N THR A 1069 -29.51 24.91 3.80
CA THR A 1069 -30.06 23.74 4.50
C THR A 1069 -31.51 23.95 4.94
N ASP A 1070 -31.88 25.17 5.36
CA ASP A 1070 -33.25 25.57 5.74
C ASP A 1070 -34.28 25.35 4.61
N LYS A 1071 -33.84 25.20 3.35
CA LYS A 1071 -34.71 24.89 2.21
C LYS A 1071 -35.20 23.43 2.21
N LEU A 1072 -34.50 22.55 2.93
CA LEU A 1072 -34.73 21.10 2.91
C LEU A 1072 -35.30 20.59 4.24
N PHE A 1073 -34.91 21.18 5.37
CA PHE A 1073 -35.36 20.77 6.69
C PHE A 1073 -35.33 21.95 7.69
N PRO A 1074 -36.07 21.89 8.81
CA PRO A 1074 -36.08 22.93 9.82
C PRO A 1074 -34.70 23.23 10.41
N ARG A 1075 -34.47 24.49 10.78
CA ARG A 1075 -33.22 24.93 11.40
C ARG A 1075 -32.82 24.02 12.58
N ALA A 1076 -31.60 23.50 12.52
CA ALA A 1076 -31.00 22.74 13.62
C ALA A 1076 -30.85 23.60 14.88
N GLU A 1077 -30.96 22.96 16.05
CA GLU A 1077 -30.93 23.64 17.34
C GLU A 1077 -29.52 24.07 17.74
N ALA A 1078 -28.51 23.24 17.43
CA ALA A 1078 -27.10 23.56 17.61
C ALA A 1078 -26.30 23.22 16.35
N ILE A 1079 -25.41 24.13 15.98
CA ILE A 1079 -24.43 24.02 14.89
C ILE A 1079 -23.12 24.58 15.44
N TYR A 1080 -22.01 23.90 15.20
CA TYR A 1080 -20.69 24.35 15.60
C TYR A 1080 -19.68 24.09 14.49
N ASP A 1081 -18.86 25.09 14.18
CA ASP A 1081 -17.76 24.97 13.23
C ASP A 1081 -16.58 24.31 13.95
N ALA A 1082 -16.49 22.98 13.85
CA ALA A 1082 -15.41 22.21 14.47
C ALA A 1082 -14.16 22.24 13.59
N ASP A 1083 -13.04 22.72 14.14
CA ASP A 1083 -11.73 22.80 13.47
C ASP A 1083 -10.74 21.74 13.98
N ASN A 1084 -11.18 20.89 14.89
CA ASN A 1084 -10.41 19.80 15.50
C ASN A 1084 -11.31 18.58 15.75
N ALA A 1085 -10.69 17.44 16.07
CA ALA A 1085 -11.39 16.19 16.30
C ALA A 1085 -12.42 16.30 17.45
N VAL A 1086 -13.60 15.72 17.27
CA VAL A 1086 -14.71 15.79 18.23
C VAL A 1086 -15.15 14.38 18.65
N PHE A 1087 -15.57 14.26 19.90
CA PHE A 1087 -16.31 13.10 20.39
C PHE A 1087 -17.52 13.53 21.21
N SER A 1088 -18.42 12.61 21.49
CA SER A 1088 -19.53 12.86 22.41
C SER A 1088 -19.65 11.79 23.47
N ALA A 1089 -19.95 12.19 24.69
CA ALA A 1089 -20.23 11.30 25.81
C ALA A 1089 -21.74 11.32 26.09
N ILE A 1090 -22.33 10.13 26.18
CA ILE A 1090 -23.75 9.94 26.41
C ILE A 1090 -23.91 9.09 27.67
N THR A 1091 -24.54 9.68 28.69
CA THR A 1091 -24.83 8.99 29.95
C THR A 1091 -26.32 8.73 30.07
N ILE A 1092 -26.69 7.46 30.20
CA ILE A 1092 -28.04 7.05 30.59
C ILE A 1092 -28.04 6.85 32.10
N ASP A 1093 -29.04 7.41 32.78
CA ASP A 1093 -29.28 7.25 34.21
C ASP A 1093 -30.79 7.09 34.46
N GLY A 1094 -31.24 5.84 34.52
CA GLY A 1094 -32.65 5.49 34.58
C GLY A 1094 -33.42 6.12 33.41
N SER A 1095 -34.39 6.97 33.74
CA SER A 1095 -35.27 7.66 32.76
C SER A 1095 -34.68 8.93 32.13
N LYS A 1096 -33.41 9.25 32.39
CA LYS A 1096 -32.73 10.45 31.85
C LYS A 1096 -31.53 10.04 30.97
N LEU A 1097 -31.36 10.71 29.83
CA LEU A 1097 -30.21 10.59 28.93
C LEU A 1097 -29.55 11.96 28.85
N TYR A 1098 -28.26 12.04 29.14
CA TYR A 1098 -27.44 13.25 29.08
C TYR A 1098 -26.46 13.13 27.92
N PHE A 1099 -26.32 14.19 27.14
CA PHE A 1099 -25.40 14.26 26.01
C PHE A 1099 -24.45 15.44 26.19
N ASP A 1100 -23.17 15.18 25.98
CA ASP A 1100 -22.10 16.18 25.95
C ASP A 1100 -21.23 15.98 24.70
N ALA A 1101 -20.99 17.05 23.94
CA ALA A 1101 -20.01 17.04 22.84
C ALA A 1101 -18.74 17.82 23.22
N TYR A 1102 -17.59 17.27 22.83
CA TYR A 1102 -16.27 17.80 23.15
C TYR A 1102 -15.37 17.83 21.91
N MET A 1103 -14.76 18.98 21.66
CA MET A 1103 -13.70 19.13 20.66
C MET A 1103 -12.34 19.05 21.36
N LEU A 1104 -11.39 18.32 20.78
CA LEU A 1104 -10.02 18.28 21.29
C LEU A 1104 -9.43 19.69 21.30
N ASP A 1105 -8.74 20.00 22.40
CA ASP A 1105 -8.17 21.32 22.65
C ASP A 1105 -6.98 21.12 23.60
N ASP A 1106 -5.78 21.12 23.04
CA ASP A 1106 -4.54 20.89 23.78
C ASP A 1106 -4.26 22.02 24.81
N GLU A 1107 -4.91 23.18 24.70
CA GLU A 1107 -4.82 24.27 25.69
C GLU A 1107 -5.82 24.11 26.85
N ALA A 1108 -6.88 23.32 26.66
CA ALA A 1108 -7.86 23.05 27.69
C ALA A 1108 -7.29 22.17 28.80
N LYS A 1109 -7.68 22.45 30.05
CA LYS A 1109 -7.20 21.73 31.25
C LYS A 1109 -7.37 20.21 31.15
N ASP A 1110 -8.48 19.76 30.58
CA ASP A 1110 -8.83 18.35 30.49
C ASP A 1110 -8.44 17.73 29.13
N GLY A 1111 -7.95 18.54 28.18
CA GLY A 1111 -7.57 18.16 26.81
C GLY A 1111 -8.69 18.33 25.77
N ALA A 1112 -9.84 18.85 26.18
CA ALA A 1112 -10.96 19.12 25.29
C ALA A 1112 -11.86 20.25 25.83
N THR A 1113 -12.54 20.93 24.91
CA THR A 1113 -13.53 21.98 25.19
C THR A 1113 -14.94 21.46 24.88
N ARG A 1114 -15.88 21.66 25.83
CA ARG A 1114 -17.29 21.26 25.67
C ARG A 1114 -17.98 22.24 24.70
N ILE A 1115 -18.47 21.75 23.57
CA ILE A 1115 -19.04 22.57 22.50
C ILE A 1115 -20.57 22.59 22.50
N ASP A 1116 -21.22 21.53 23.00
CA ASP A 1116 -22.68 21.46 23.13
C ASP A 1116 -23.10 20.46 24.22
N SER A 1117 -24.35 20.58 24.68
CA SER A 1117 -24.98 19.63 25.60
C SER A 1117 -26.49 19.74 25.64
N PHE A 1118 -27.18 18.60 25.83
CA PHE A 1118 -28.62 18.54 26.08
C PHE A 1118 -28.98 17.30 26.90
N ALA A 1119 -30.25 17.19 27.31
CA ALA A 1119 -30.76 15.96 27.92
C ALA A 1119 -32.15 15.58 27.38
N LEU A 1120 -32.48 14.30 27.47
CA LEU A 1120 -33.82 13.75 27.27
C LEU A 1120 -34.29 13.12 28.58
N SER A 1121 -35.56 13.29 28.92
CA SER A 1121 -36.17 12.67 30.10
C SER A 1121 -37.46 11.97 29.69
N LYS A 1122 -37.60 10.68 30.00
CA LYS A 1122 -38.86 9.95 29.85
C LYS A 1122 -39.83 10.18 31.03
N ALA A 1123 -39.41 10.95 32.04
CA ALA A 1123 -40.25 11.35 33.16
C ALA A 1123 -41.04 12.64 32.85
N GLU A 1124 -42.27 12.73 33.37
CA GLU A 1124 -43.04 13.97 33.42
C GLU A 1124 -42.36 15.00 34.35
N LYS A 1125 -42.73 16.28 34.19
CA LYS A 1125 -42.16 17.41 34.93
C LYS A 1125 -42.22 17.20 36.44
N GLU A 1126 -41.06 17.24 37.10
CA GLU A 1126 -41.00 17.21 38.57
C GLU A 1126 -41.52 18.56 39.12
N GLU A 1127 -42.58 18.55 39.94
CA GLU A 1127 -42.99 19.74 40.70
C GLU A 1127 -41.92 20.06 41.76
N PRO A 1128 -41.53 21.34 41.95
CA PRO A 1128 -40.54 21.67 42.97
C PRO A 1128 -41.05 21.28 44.36
N GLU A 1129 -40.25 20.52 45.10
CA GLU A 1129 -40.54 20.20 46.51
C GLU A 1129 -40.80 21.48 47.30
N ASN A 1130 -42.01 21.60 47.81
CA ASN A 1130 -42.37 22.60 48.79
C ASN A 1130 -41.60 22.27 50.08
N PRO A 1131 -40.82 23.19 50.68
CA PRO A 1131 -40.02 22.89 51.85
C PRO A 1131 -40.93 22.59 53.05
N GLU A 1132 -41.12 21.31 53.38
CA GLU A 1132 -41.82 20.91 54.59
C GLU A 1132 -40.97 21.23 55.84
N GLN A 1133 -41.67 21.73 56.85
CA GLN A 1133 -41.16 22.12 58.16
C GLN A 1133 -40.43 20.97 58.87
N PRO A 1134 -39.43 21.29 59.73
CA PRO A 1134 -38.71 20.28 60.49
C PRO A 1134 -39.61 19.65 61.57
N SER A 1135 -39.68 18.32 61.60
CA SER A 1135 -40.19 17.55 62.73
C SER A 1135 -39.06 17.18 63.70
N ASP A 1136 -39.34 17.33 64.99
CA ASP A 1136 -38.47 17.08 66.15
C ASP A 1136 -37.88 15.64 66.24
N PRO A 1137 -36.77 15.46 67.00
CA PRO A 1137 -35.98 14.23 67.03
C PRO A 1137 -36.50 13.20 68.05
N GLU A 1138 -36.43 11.90 67.73
CA GLU A 1138 -36.54 10.81 68.71
C GLU A 1138 -35.24 9.97 68.81
N GLU A 1139 -34.93 9.63 70.05
CA GLU A 1139 -33.75 8.94 70.58
C GLU A 1139 -33.76 7.39 70.34
N PRO A 1140 -32.61 6.70 70.55
CA PRO A 1140 -32.31 5.40 69.98
C PRO A 1140 -32.49 4.19 70.92
N ALA A 1141 -32.70 2.97 70.37
CA ALA A 1141 -32.49 1.71 71.10
C ALA A 1141 -32.08 0.49 70.22
N LYS A 1142 -30.80 0.13 70.38
CA LYS A 1142 -29.98 -1.12 70.35
C LYS A 1142 -30.60 -2.56 70.39
N PRO A 1143 -29.78 -3.65 70.21
CA PRO A 1143 -29.90 -4.72 69.18
C PRO A 1143 -30.15 -6.17 69.70
N GLY A 1144 -30.21 -7.17 68.80
CA GLY A 1144 -30.03 -8.60 69.12
C GLY A 1144 -30.06 -9.58 67.93
N ASP A 1145 -29.02 -10.42 67.82
CA ASP A 1145 -28.81 -11.63 66.97
C ASP A 1145 -28.88 -12.90 67.90
N PRO A 1146 -28.71 -14.22 67.54
CA PRO A 1146 -28.54 -14.94 66.25
C PRO A 1146 -29.18 -16.40 66.14
N ASP A 1147 -28.89 -17.10 65.01
CA ASP A 1147 -28.69 -18.58 64.74
C ASP A 1147 -29.82 -19.66 64.52
N GLN A 1148 -29.88 -20.20 63.26
CA GLN A 1148 -29.99 -21.59 62.65
C GLN A 1148 -30.72 -22.82 63.33
N PRO A 1149 -30.97 -24.04 62.71
CA PRO A 1149 -30.68 -24.67 61.38
C PRO A 1149 -31.74 -25.66 60.71
N SER A 1150 -31.40 -26.17 59.49
CA SER A 1150 -31.57 -27.54 58.87
C SER A 1150 -32.83 -28.11 58.15
N ASP A 1151 -32.54 -28.70 56.96
CA ASP A 1151 -33.21 -29.61 55.95
C ASP A 1151 -34.05 -30.82 56.49
N PRO A 1152 -34.83 -31.66 55.70
CA PRO A 1152 -34.45 -32.30 54.40
C PRO A 1152 -35.56 -32.80 53.37
N ALA A 1153 -35.07 -33.23 52.18
CA ALA A 1153 -35.43 -34.44 51.36
C ALA A 1153 -36.52 -34.49 50.23
N ASN A 1154 -36.02 -34.96 49.05
CA ASN A 1154 -36.53 -35.61 47.78
C ASN A 1154 -37.71 -36.63 47.91
N PRO A 1155 -38.33 -37.32 46.87
CA PRO A 1155 -37.95 -37.55 45.45
C PRO A 1155 -39.07 -37.72 44.35
N ASN A 1156 -38.70 -37.76 43.04
CA ASN A 1156 -39.05 -38.82 42.06
C ASN A 1156 -38.81 -38.42 40.56
N GLU A 1157 -37.92 -39.17 39.89
CA GLU A 1157 -37.83 -39.43 38.43
C GLU A 1157 -38.93 -40.45 37.99
N PRO A 1158 -39.06 -41.04 36.75
CA PRO A 1158 -38.08 -41.17 35.65
C PRO A 1158 -38.58 -41.34 34.16
N LEU A 1159 -37.60 -41.65 33.26
CA LEU A 1159 -37.63 -42.36 31.95
C LEU A 1159 -37.87 -41.50 30.67
N ASP A 1160 -36.89 -41.24 29.77
CA ASP A 1160 -36.10 -42.12 28.83
C ASP A 1160 -36.98 -42.74 27.71
N PRO A 1161 -36.60 -43.00 26.42
CA PRO A 1161 -35.28 -42.91 25.73
C PRO A 1161 -35.26 -42.46 24.23
N SER A 1162 -34.03 -42.44 23.67
CA SER A 1162 -33.59 -43.00 22.36
C SER A 1162 -33.50 -42.16 21.06
N ASP A 1163 -32.23 -41.86 20.72
CA ASP A 1163 -31.47 -41.88 19.44
C ASP A 1163 -31.85 -43.08 18.48
N PRO A 1164 -31.41 -43.23 17.18
CA PRO A 1164 -30.21 -42.68 16.52
C PRO A 1164 -30.17 -42.44 14.97
N ALA A 1165 -29.09 -41.75 14.55
CA ALA A 1165 -28.17 -41.98 13.39
C ALA A 1165 -28.56 -41.87 11.88
N SER A 1166 -27.91 -40.89 11.20
CA SER A 1166 -27.10 -40.91 9.93
C SER A 1166 -27.70 -41.46 8.60
N PRO A 1167 -27.12 -41.28 7.36
CA PRO A 1167 -25.81 -40.70 6.93
C PRO A 1167 -25.74 -39.86 5.58
N LEU A 1168 -24.61 -39.13 5.40
CA LEU A 1168 -23.66 -38.98 4.25
C LEU A 1168 -24.07 -38.66 2.76
N VAL A 1169 -23.52 -37.52 2.23
CA VAL A 1169 -22.66 -37.32 0.99
C VAL A 1169 -23.34 -37.29 -0.43
N PRO A 1170 -22.80 -36.68 -1.54
CA PRO A 1170 -21.71 -35.69 -1.82
C PRO A 1170 -22.04 -34.49 -2.78
N SER A 1171 -21.09 -33.53 -2.84
CA SER A 1171 -20.52 -32.76 -3.99
C SER A 1171 -21.39 -32.08 -5.06
N THR A 1172 -21.09 -30.82 -5.37
CA THR A 1172 -20.42 -30.39 -6.63
C THR A 1172 -20.12 -28.87 -6.63
N ARG A 1173 -18.90 -28.51 -7.08
CA ARG A 1173 -18.46 -27.17 -7.53
C ARG A 1173 -19.24 -26.76 -8.80
N PRO A 1174 -19.38 -25.45 -9.11
CA PRO A 1174 -18.43 -24.74 -10.02
C PRO A 1174 -18.21 -23.27 -9.61
N ASP A 1175 -16.98 -22.77 -9.62
CA ASP A 1175 -16.29 -21.99 -10.68
C ASP A 1175 -16.39 -20.47 -10.54
N THR A 1176 -15.19 -19.92 -10.67
CA THR A 1176 -14.64 -18.57 -10.67
C THR A 1176 -15.34 -17.53 -11.55
N ASN A 1177 -15.27 -16.26 -11.13
CA ASN A 1177 -15.09 -15.12 -12.04
C ASN A 1177 -14.20 -14.04 -11.40
N LYS A 1178 -13.13 -13.68 -12.13
CA LYS A 1178 -12.21 -12.55 -11.91
C LYS A 1178 -12.75 -11.30 -12.65
N PRO A 1179 -12.33 -10.08 -12.27
CA PRO A 1179 -12.29 -8.95 -13.18
C PRO A 1179 -10.86 -8.61 -13.65
N GLU A 1180 -10.77 -8.26 -14.93
CA GLU A 1180 -9.62 -7.77 -15.68
C GLU A 1180 -9.39 -6.27 -15.45
N GLY A 1181 -8.14 -5.82 -15.56
CA GLY A 1181 -7.76 -4.40 -15.54
C GLY A 1181 -6.25 -4.20 -15.66
N ASP A 1182 -5.73 -4.31 -16.88
CA ASP A 1182 -4.33 -4.06 -17.26
C ASP A 1182 -3.98 -2.56 -17.15
N SER A 1183 -3.00 -2.20 -16.34
CA SER A 1183 -2.25 -0.92 -16.48
C SER A 1183 -0.82 -1.21 -16.93
N LYS A 1184 -0.52 -0.86 -18.19
CA LYS A 1184 0.82 -0.97 -18.78
C LYS A 1184 1.73 0.13 -18.23
N VAL A 1185 2.67 -0.22 -17.35
CA VAL A 1185 3.79 0.66 -16.97
C VAL A 1185 4.97 0.37 -17.92
N PRO A 1186 5.68 1.39 -18.45
CA PRO A 1186 6.85 1.17 -19.30
C PRO A 1186 8.01 0.55 -18.48
N ASN A 1187 8.68 -0.41 -19.10
CA ASN A 1187 9.85 -1.10 -18.57
C ASN A 1187 11.11 -0.39 -19.09
N THR A 1188 11.96 0.17 -18.22
CA THR A 1188 13.43 0.27 -18.35
C THR A 1188 14.00 1.09 -17.18
N GLY A 1189 14.82 0.48 -16.32
CA GLY A 1189 16.01 1.02 -15.61
C GLY A 1189 16.07 2.44 -15.01
N ALA A 1190 14.97 3.18 -14.95
CA ALA A 1190 14.89 4.57 -14.48
C ALA A 1190 13.62 4.76 -13.63
N ALA A 1191 13.32 3.81 -12.75
CA ALA A 1191 12.14 3.89 -11.89
C ALA A 1191 12.21 5.10 -10.93
N ALA A 1192 13.39 5.49 -10.44
CA ALA A 1192 13.54 6.62 -9.52
C ALA A 1192 13.36 8.02 -10.17
N PRO A 1193 13.93 8.34 -11.36
CA PRO A 1193 13.61 9.60 -12.08
C PRO A 1193 12.14 9.68 -12.50
N VAL A 1194 11.57 8.56 -12.96
CA VAL A 1194 10.14 8.46 -13.33
C VAL A 1194 9.25 8.71 -12.12
N MET A 1195 9.69 8.37 -10.90
CA MET A 1195 8.91 8.55 -9.68
C MET A 1195 8.83 10.01 -9.22
N LEU A 1196 9.93 10.78 -9.32
CA LEU A 1196 9.93 12.22 -9.03
C LEU A 1196 9.14 12.99 -10.10
N VAL A 1197 9.26 12.56 -11.37
CA VAL A 1197 8.47 13.06 -12.50
C VAL A 1197 7.01 12.59 -12.43
N ALA A 1198 6.72 11.43 -11.84
CA ALA A 1198 5.37 10.94 -11.59
C ALA A 1198 4.75 11.59 -10.36
N PHE A 1199 5.53 12.07 -9.39
CA PHE A 1199 5.06 12.98 -8.34
C PHE A 1199 4.69 14.34 -8.93
N ALA A 1200 5.58 14.91 -9.75
CA ALA A 1200 5.29 16.15 -10.48
C ALA A 1200 4.12 15.96 -11.47
N GLY A 1201 4.01 14.79 -12.09
CA GLY A 1201 2.97 14.40 -13.05
C GLY A 1201 1.63 14.08 -12.39
N ALA A 1202 1.62 13.41 -11.25
CA ALA A 1202 0.41 13.19 -10.45
C ALA A 1202 -0.12 14.51 -9.87
N ALA A 1203 0.78 15.41 -9.45
CA ALA A 1203 0.42 16.78 -9.09
C ALA A 1203 0.09 17.68 -10.30
N PHE A 1204 0.30 17.21 -11.53
CA PHE A 1204 -0.17 17.82 -12.78
C PHE A 1204 -1.53 17.27 -13.26
N VAL A 1205 -1.89 16.06 -12.79
CA VAL A 1205 -3.15 15.36 -13.12
C VAL A 1205 -4.26 15.69 -12.10
N ILE A 1206 -3.89 16.00 -10.85
CA ILE A 1206 -4.73 16.72 -9.88
C ILE A 1206 -4.87 18.18 -10.34
#